data_AF-A0A2U2JEE3-F1
#
_entry.id   AF-A0A2U2JEE3-F1
#
_cell.length_a   1.000
_cell.length_b   1.000
_cell.length_c   1.000
_cell.angle_alpha   90.00
_cell.angle_beta   90.00
_cell.angle_gamma   90.00
#
_symmetry.space_group_name_H-M   'P 1'
#
loop_
_entity.id
_entity.type
_entity.pdbx_description
1 polymer ?
#
loop_
_entity_poly.entity_id
_entity_poly.type
_entity_poly.pdbx_seq_one_letter_code
_entity_poly.pdbx_strand_id
1 'polypeptide(L)'
;MNKIVQRKFLVLVLFFSISLSSFSQVTFEKEVKITDIGLHFNGSKVGSTATNSGDSAPYDYFFGRSISAHGDCIKTYNQYVFMTWYRGGKGDRHVMLTRYNTITGNSVDIEFPHRHTGYQNKYWIGESHNTIAVAVSPLDGTIHMLYDMHAYGRTRPSDGSLSKDYFRYSYSVKNAASLPDAEFTLDKFVKNSSNGYKHLSLNSGRSGFPDEEYSKYSALTYPQFFTNDLGDIFMYMREGGNNNGAYKFSKYDASTSKWSNFTHFNVLNAKNQQGITYNWGLYGNMKYVNGKIRIGFQRRLANNNDKYQYQNGVYYAYSDNQSGFDSWKNHSGEAFSLPLYDADKIKIFEPGDYVTTTQTDKVYIVGDFDWTVTANGDVHIISKVRDLENNVTKYLHTYKPSGASDFITSEDFAGGTSIYTAGNDVFIIGLKNDRIFIQKTEGGTNNFNTVYQATSGKTFDHGRVHIAKGKLYYYLMEKKSGNAQPLYLQVIDLDIDPTDPTLPDNFTVKAEGETCSGTNNGKLIIKGGATSNYTTSINGVTYSFTKDKTIEGLSPGTYDFCIDVDGKNFSHCYQVVIEEAPKLSGKISVSKLSAEISIKSGTGPFKVIKNGEQVFETYQSKFSIDVSHGDNIQVKSKEACQGEMSKTINIFENIKAYPNPSRGLFELFIPNNIKTLDIEVYNIQSQLVVSKTHIVNNGKVQLDLKDKPNGIYFIKVSSVKPVFIKVIKK
;
A
#
# COMPACT_ATOMS: atom_id res chain seq x y z
N MET A 1 74.50 54.36 -23.98
CA MET A 1 73.84 53.12 -24.45
C MET A 1 73.42 52.29 -23.25
N ASN A 2 72.19 51.77 -23.32
CA ASN A 2 71.53 50.78 -22.47
C ASN A 2 71.24 51.10 -20.99
N LYS A 3 70.00 51.50 -20.70
CA LYS A 3 69.25 51.01 -19.52
C LYS A 3 67.78 50.78 -19.89
N ILE A 4 67.40 49.50 -19.81
CA ILE A 4 66.06 48.95 -19.93
C ILE A 4 65.28 49.27 -18.64
N VAL A 5 64.07 49.81 -18.76
CA VAL A 5 63.12 49.96 -17.64
C VAL A 5 61.90 49.09 -17.93
N GLN A 6 61.73 48.05 -17.12
CA GLN A 6 60.55 47.17 -17.12
C GLN A 6 59.34 47.91 -16.53
N ARG A 7 58.24 48.03 -17.29
CA ARG A 7 56.91 48.37 -16.76
C ARG A 7 56.13 47.08 -16.52
N LYS A 8 55.78 46.82 -15.26
CA LYS A 8 54.88 45.74 -14.85
C LYS A 8 53.44 46.08 -15.26
N PHE A 9 52.80 45.15 -15.96
CA PHE A 9 51.37 45.20 -16.31
C PHE A 9 50.59 44.58 -15.15
N LEU A 10 49.69 45.34 -14.52
CA LEU A 10 48.79 44.86 -13.47
C LEU A 10 47.53 44.33 -14.15
N VAL A 11 47.34 43.00 -14.15
CA VAL A 11 46.13 42.35 -14.65
C VAL A 11 45.10 42.31 -13.53
N LEU A 12 44.00 43.05 -13.71
CA LEU A 12 42.83 43.05 -12.85
C LEU A 12 41.97 41.82 -13.18
N VAL A 13 41.96 40.81 -12.31
CA VAL A 13 41.10 39.63 -12.43
C VAL A 13 39.76 39.92 -11.76
N LEU A 14 38.71 40.13 -12.54
CA LEU A 14 37.32 40.16 -12.05
C LEU A 14 36.90 38.73 -11.69
N PHE A 15 36.67 38.46 -10.40
CA PHE A 15 35.95 37.27 -9.94
C PHE A 15 34.46 37.44 -10.25
N PHE A 16 33.97 36.76 -11.29
CA PHE A 16 32.55 36.54 -11.49
C PHE A 16 32.07 35.50 -10.48
N SER A 17 31.38 35.94 -9.44
CA SER A 17 30.62 35.07 -8.53
C SER A 17 29.42 34.51 -9.29
N ILE A 18 29.59 33.37 -9.95
CA ILE A 18 28.46 32.62 -10.52
C ILE A 18 27.72 31.99 -9.34
N SER A 19 26.60 32.60 -8.96
CA SER A 19 25.59 31.98 -8.12
C SER A 19 25.00 30.79 -8.89
N LEU A 20 25.53 29.59 -8.66
CA LEU A 20 24.89 28.36 -9.10
C LEU A 20 23.61 28.18 -8.28
N SER A 21 22.50 28.72 -8.77
CA SER A 21 21.18 28.31 -8.33
C SER A 21 21.01 26.86 -8.75
N SER A 22 21.16 25.92 -7.82
CA SER A 22 20.66 24.56 -8.01
C SER A 22 19.14 24.66 -8.15
N PHE A 23 18.64 24.58 -9.38
CA PHE A 23 17.23 24.29 -9.60
C PHE A 23 16.99 22.88 -9.07
N SER A 24 16.20 22.78 -8.01
CA SER A 24 15.74 21.50 -7.50
C SER A 24 14.88 20.82 -8.59
N GLN A 25 14.87 19.49 -8.63
CA GLN A 25 14.27 18.70 -9.71
C GLN A 25 13.49 17.53 -9.13
N VAL A 26 12.34 17.22 -9.74
CA VAL A 26 11.55 16.00 -9.49
C VAL A 26 12.48 14.78 -9.49
N THR A 27 12.52 14.05 -8.37
CA THR A 27 13.52 13.01 -8.13
C THR A 27 12.85 11.69 -7.78
N PHE A 28 13.24 10.62 -8.48
CA PHE A 28 12.84 9.27 -8.11
C PHE A 28 13.52 8.85 -6.81
N GLU A 29 12.74 8.45 -5.81
CA GLU A 29 13.27 8.06 -4.51
C GLU A 29 13.46 6.56 -4.38
N LYS A 30 12.39 5.79 -4.64
CA LYS A 30 12.40 4.34 -4.44
C LYS A 30 11.31 3.62 -5.21
N GLU A 31 11.58 2.34 -5.50
CA GLU A 31 10.61 1.36 -5.95
C GLU A 31 10.52 0.24 -4.92
N VAL A 32 9.30 -0.10 -4.52
CA VAL A 32 9.00 -1.14 -3.53
C VAL A 32 8.13 -2.19 -4.20
N LYS A 33 8.56 -3.44 -4.19
CA LYS A 33 7.69 -4.56 -4.60
C LYS A 33 6.65 -4.81 -3.51
N ILE A 34 5.38 -4.80 -3.89
CA ILE A 34 4.26 -5.06 -2.98
C ILE A 34 3.91 -6.55 -2.98
N THR A 35 3.80 -7.15 -4.15
CA THR A 35 3.48 -8.58 -4.32
C THR A 35 3.92 -9.05 -5.70
N ASP A 36 4.12 -10.35 -5.88
CA ASP A 36 4.34 -10.97 -7.19
C ASP A 36 3.04 -11.46 -7.85
N ILE A 37 1.93 -11.43 -7.12
CA ILE A 37 0.68 -12.13 -7.48
C ILE A 37 -0.54 -11.21 -7.47
N GLY A 38 -0.50 -10.03 -8.09
CA GLY A 38 -1.68 -9.20 -8.32
C GLY A 38 -2.57 -9.74 -9.45
N LEU A 39 -3.89 -9.75 -9.26
CA LEU A 39 -4.84 -10.27 -10.25
C LEU A 39 -4.94 -9.33 -11.46
N HIS A 40 -4.85 -9.92 -12.65
CA HIS A 40 -5.04 -9.28 -13.94
C HIS A 40 -5.82 -10.19 -14.90
N PHE A 41 -6.66 -9.64 -15.77
CA PHE A 41 -7.40 -10.44 -16.75
C PHE A 41 -6.61 -10.62 -18.04
N ASN A 42 -5.95 -11.78 -18.17
CA ASN A 42 -5.05 -12.10 -19.29
C ASN A 42 -5.72 -12.83 -20.46
N GLY A 43 -7.03 -13.12 -20.39
CA GLY A 43 -7.78 -13.79 -21.45
C GLY A 43 -8.27 -12.84 -22.54
N SER A 44 -9.41 -13.22 -23.13
CA SER A 44 -10.09 -12.48 -24.20
C SER A 44 -11.26 -11.67 -23.65
N LYS A 45 -11.65 -10.62 -24.38
CA LYS A 45 -12.91 -9.94 -24.12
C LYS A 45 -14.06 -10.83 -24.57
N VAL A 46 -15.03 -11.11 -23.71
CA VAL A 46 -16.14 -12.06 -23.97
C VAL A 46 -17.51 -11.47 -23.65
N GLY A 47 -18.56 -12.06 -24.23
CA GLY A 47 -19.95 -11.71 -23.94
C GLY A 47 -20.47 -12.33 -22.64
N SER A 48 -21.70 -11.96 -22.25
CA SER A 48 -22.31 -12.39 -20.98
C SER A 48 -22.62 -13.89 -20.93
N THR A 49 -22.66 -14.57 -22.08
CA THR A 49 -22.96 -16.00 -22.24
C THR A 49 -21.72 -16.90 -22.25
N ALA A 50 -20.52 -16.35 -22.05
CA ALA A 50 -19.29 -17.13 -22.05
C ALA A 50 -19.32 -18.24 -20.99
N THR A 51 -18.93 -19.44 -21.40
CA THR A 51 -18.89 -20.63 -20.53
C THR A 51 -17.63 -20.63 -19.66
N ASN A 52 -17.67 -21.35 -18.55
CA ASN A 52 -16.52 -21.48 -17.66
C ASN A 52 -15.46 -22.38 -18.30
N SER A 53 -14.34 -21.78 -18.69
CA SER A 53 -13.18 -22.45 -19.29
C SER A 53 -12.24 -23.12 -18.28
N GLY A 54 -12.59 -23.09 -16.98
CA GLY A 54 -11.76 -23.64 -15.90
C GLY A 54 -10.64 -22.71 -15.45
N ASP A 55 -10.05 -23.00 -14.30
CA ASP A 55 -9.08 -22.10 -13.63
C ASP A 55 -7.69 -22.11 -14.27
N SER A 56 -7.35 -23.13 -15.07
CA SER A 56 -6.08 -23.21 -15.82
C SER A 56 -6.09 -22.40 -17.11
N ALA A 57 -7.27 -22.04 -17.64
CA ALA A 57 -7.39 -21.22 -18.83
C ALA A 57 -7.06 -19.74 -18.52
N PRO A 58 -6.69 -18.94 -19.54
CA PRO A 58 -6.64 -17.50 -19.41
C PRO A 58 -7.93 -16.92 -18.83
N TYR A 59 -7.80 -15.80 -18.13
CA TYR A 59 -8.93 -15.18 -17.44
C TYR A 59 -9.60 -14.16 -18.36
N ASP A 60 -10.65 -14.62 -19.05
CA ASP A 60 -11.49 -13.78 -19.91
C ASP A 60 -12.17 -12.66 -19.11
N TYR A 61 -12.58 -11.59 -19.78
CA TYR A 61 -13.17 -10.40 -19.15
C TYR A 61 -14.28 -9.78 -19.98
N PHE A 62 -15.19 -9.04 -19.33
CA PHE A 62 -16.31 -8.38 -20.03
C PHE A 62 -15.99 -6.93 -20.45
N PHE A 63 -15.28 -6.19 -19.60
CA PHE A 63 -15.00 -4.76 -19.79
C PHE A 63 -13.52 -4.50 -20.12
N GLY A 64 -12.73 -4.12 -19.11
CA GLY A 64 -11.27 -3.94 -19.22
C GLY A 64 -10.50 -5.06 -18.51
N ARG A 65 -9.17 -5.02 -18.61
CA ARG A 65 -8.26 -6.04 -18.04
C ARG A 65 -7.82 -5.76 -16.60
N SER A 66 -7.80 -4.48 -16.21
CA SER A 66 -7.26 -4.00 -14.93
C SER A 66 -8.26 -4.15 -13.79
N ILE A 67 -7.80 -4.65 -12.65
CA ILE A 67 -8.63 -4.82 -11.43
C ILE A 67 -7.83 -4.64 -10.13
N SER A 68 -6.54 -5.00 -10.12
CA SER A 68 -5.58 -4.62 -9.07
C SER A 68 -4.79 -3.38 -9.50
N ALA A 69 -4.31 -2.56 -8.56
CA ALA A 69 -3.79 -1.21 -8.88
C ALA A 69 -4.77 -0.43 -9.78
N HIS A 70 -6.07 -0.52 -9.45
CA HIS A 70 -7.18 0.09 -10.17
C HIS A 70 -8.27 0.53 -9.17
N GLY A 71 -8.95 1.63 -9.45
CA GLY A 71 -9.88 2.27 -8.51
C GLY A 71 -9.18 3.06 -7.40
N ASP A 72 -9.92 3.39 -6.35
CA ASP A 72 -9.42 4.18 -5.22
C ASP A 72 -8.62 3.32 -4.21
N CYS A 73 -7.56 2.69 -4.71
CA CYS A 73 -6.89 1.55 -4.08
C CYS A 73 -5.60 1.87 -3.31
N ILE A 74 -5.27 3.15 -3.13
CA ILE A 74 -4.06 3.58 -2.41
C ILE A 74 -4.36 4.81 -1.56
N LYS A 75 -3.90 4.81 -0.30
CA LYS A 75 -3.96 5.95 0.62
C LYS A 75 -2.73 5.99 1.52
N THR A 76 -2.34 7.19 1.94
CA THR A 76 -1.31 7.40 2.97
C THR A 76 -1.95 7.72 4.31
N TYR A 77 -1.34 7.24 5.40
CA TYR A 77 -1.71 7.59 6.77
C TYR A 77 -0.47 7.49 7.65
N ASN A 78 -0.08 8.61 8.28
CA ASN A 78 1.19 8.75 9.00
C ASN A 78 2.39 8.28 8.16
N GLN A 79 3.17 7.32 8.65
CA GLN A 79 4.28 6.68 7.94
C GLN A 79 3.85 5.55 7.00
N TYR A 80 2.56 5.21 6.93
CA TYR A 80 2.08 4.05 6.19
C TYR A 80 1.48 4.41 4.84
N VAL A 81 1.64 3.50 3.89
CA VAL A 81 0.90 3.48 2.62
C VAL A 81 0.03 2.22 2.62
N PHE A 82 -1.28 2.41 2.55
CA PHE A 82 -2.27 1.34 2.43
C PHE A 82 -2.59 1.11 0.96
N MET A 83 -2.55 -0.14 0.51
CA MET A 83 -2.82 -0.54 -0.87
C MET A 83 -3.74 -1.74 -0.90
N THR A 84 -4.76 -1.69 -1.74
CA THR A 84 -5.70 -2.81 -1.94
C THR A 84 -5.54 -3.43 -3.31
N TRP A 85 -5.74 -4.75 -3.38
CA TRP A 85 -5.58 -5.51 -4.61
C TRP A 85 -6.32 -6.85 -4.51
N TYR A 86 -6.49 -7.54 -5.63
CA TYR A 86 -6.97 -8.91 -5.63
C TYR A 86 -5.81 -9.87 -5.84
N ARG A 87 -5.77 -10.97 -5.09
CA ARG A 87 -4.74 -11.99 -5.28
C ARG A 87 -4.93 -12.73 -6.59
N GLY A 88 -3.84 -12.80 -7.33
CA GLY A 88 -3.73 -13.34 -8.68
C GLY A 88 -3.82 -14.85 -8.71
N GLY A 89 -4.10 -15.36 -9.91
CA GLY A 89 -4.60 -16.71 -10.10
C GLY A 89 -6.10 -16.66 -10.33
N LYS A 90 -6.55 -17.09 -11.51
CA LYS A 90 -7.97 -17.13 -11.88
C LYS A 90 -8.79 -17.87 -10.83
N GLY A 91 -8.24 -18.93 -10.23
CA GLY A 91 -8.86 -19.73 -9.16
C GLY A 91 -8.62 -19.23 -7.73
N ASP A 92 -8.06 -18.04 -7.49
CA ASP A 92 -7.77 -17.46 -6.17
C ASP A 92 -8.62 -16.20 -5.91
N ARG A 93 -8.18 -15.02 -6.36
CA ARG A 93 -8.97 -13.77 -6.41
C ARG A 93 -9.34 -13.16 -5.06
N HIS A 94 -8.68 -13.54 -3.98
CA HIS A 94 -8.97 -12.98 -2.65
C HIS A 94 -8.76 -11.46 -2.60
N VAL A 95 -9.60 -10.74 -1.85
CA VAL A 95 -9.36 -9.32 -1.52
C VAL A 95 -8.17 -9.24 -0.58
N MET A 96 -7.24 -8.34 -0.89
CA MET A 96 -6.02 -8.11 -0.13
C MET A 96 -5.93 -6.65 0.32
N LEU A 97 -5.42 -6.43 1.52
CA LEU A 97 -5.01 -5.13 2.04
C LEU A 97 -3.55 -5.21 2.47
N THR A 98 -2.68 -4.45 1.82
CA THR A 98 -1.28 -4.27 2.23
C THR A 98 -1.12 -2.96 2.99
N ARG A 99 -0.40 -2.99 4.10
CA ARG A 99 0.12 -1.81 4.79
C ARG A 99 1.65 -1.79 4.69
N TYR A 100 2.19 -0.82 3.96
CA TYR A 100 3.62 -0.60 3.81
C TYR A 100 4.11 0.51 4.76
N ASN A 101 5.10 0.22 5.60
CA ASN A 101 5.73 1.18 6.48
C ASN A 101 6.92 1.86 5.77
N THR A 102 6.79 3.17 5.51
CA THR A 102 7.81 3.92 4.77
C THR A 102 9.11 4.15 5.53
N ILE A 103 9.10 4.01 6.87
CA ILE A 103 10.27 4.17 7.74
C ILE A 103 11.06 2.86 7.82
N THR A 104 10.39 1.74 8.13
CA THR A 104 11.08 0.44 8.30
C THR A 104 11.29 -0.31 6.99
N GLY A 105 10.50 -0.01 5.97
CA GLY A 105 10.50 -0.74 4.71
C GLY A 105 9.70 -2.05 4.74
N ASN A 106 9.03 -2.38 5.85
CA ASN A 106 8.22 -3.58 5.97
C ASN A 106 6.83 -3.40 5.34
N SER A 107 6.30 -4.50 4.81
CA SER A 107 4.89 -4.61 4.38
C SER A 107 4.20 -5.73 5.14
N VAL A 108 2.95 -5.52 5.52
CA VAL A 108 2.07 -6.54 6.10
C VAL A 108 0.81 -6.65 5.25
N ASP A 109 0.45 -7.89 4.89
CA ASP A 109 -0.74 -8.20 4.11
C ASP A 109 -1.84 -8.81 4.99
N ILE A 110 -3.07 -8.36 4.80
CA ILE A 110 -4.28 -8.98 5.32
C ILE A 110 -5.04 -9.58 4.12
N GLU A 111 -5.25 -10.89 4.16
CA GLU A 111 -6.16 -11.60 3.26
C GLU A 111 -7.59 -11.57 3.82
N PHE A 112 -8.54 -11.15 3.00
CA PHE A 112 -9.96 -11.24 3.31
C PHE A 112 -10.57 -12.50 2.67
N PRO A 113 -11.55 -13.16 3.31
CA PRO A 113 -12.20 -14.35 2.74
C PRO A 113 -12.96 -14.09 1.42
N HIS A 114 -13.32 -12.84 1.15
CA HIS A 114 -14.03 -12.49 -0.08
C HIS A 114 -13.14 -12.66 -1.30
N ARG A 115 -13.71 -13.21 -2.37
CA ARG A 115 -13.05 -13.44 -3.66
C ARG A 115 -13.81 -12.70 -4.74
N HIS A 116 -13.11 -12.09 -5.70
CA HIS A 116 -13.75 -11.42 -6.83
C HIS A 116 -14.81 -12.32 -7.48
N THR A 117 -16.04 -11.82 -7.56
CA THR A 117 -17.19 -12.59 -8.07
C THR A 117 -17.39 -12.50 -9.58
N GLY A 118 -16.59 -11.69 -10.27
CA GLY A 118 -16.67 -11.54 -11.73
C GLY A 118 -17.93 -10.85 -12.21
N TYR A 119 -18.14 -10.89 -13.52
CA TYR A 119 -19.26 -10.25 -14.19
C TYR A 119 -20.58 -10.93 -13.79
N GLN A 120 -21.44 -10.18 -13.07
CA GLN A 120 -22.75 -10.66 -12.63
C GLN A 120 -22.69 -12.02 -11.90
N ASN A 121 -21.74 -12.17 -10.97
CA ASN A 121 -21.48 -13.39 -10.19
C ASN A 121 -20.94 -14.59 -11.00
N LYS A 122 -20.53 -14.38 -12.25
CA LYS A 122 -19.80 -15.37 -13.06
C LYS A 122 -18.31 -15.18 -12.86
N TYR A 123 -17.77 -15.83 -11.83
CA TYR A 123 -16.37 -15.61 -11.43
C TYR A 123 -15.36 -15.87 -12.54
N TRP A 124 -15.66 -16.70 -13.54
CA TRP A 124 -14.75 -17.00 -14.66
C TRP A 124 -14.65 -15.88 -15.70
N ILE A 125 -15.48 -14.82 -15.59
CA ILE A 125 -15.43 -13.62 -16.43
C ILE A 125 -15.03 -12.43 -15.56
N GLY A 126 -13.85 -11.88 -15.81
CA GLY A 126 -13.33 -10.69 -15.12
C GLY A 126 -14.21 -9.46 -15.32
N GLU A 127 -14.39 -8.69 -14.24
CA GLU A 127 -15.19 -7.48 -14.19
C GLU A 127 -14.34 -6.33 -13.65
N SER A 128 -13.90 -5.43 -14.54
CA SER A 128 -12.98 -4.33 -14.18
C SER A 128 -13.62 -3.21 -13.35
N HIS A 129 -14.96 -3.13 -13.28
CA HIS A 129 -15.67 -2.14 -12.46
C HIS A 129 -15.51 -2.37 -10.96
N ASN A 130 -15.17 -3.58 -10.58
CA ASN A 130 -15.27 -4.14 -9.24
C ASN A 130 -14.02 -3.88 -8.38
N THR A 131 -13.52 -2.65 -8.41
CA THR A 131 -12.30 -2.24 -7.68
C THR A 131 -12.46 -2.39 -6.16
N ILE A 132 -11.35 -2.29 -5.41
CA ILE A 132 -11.34 -2.22 -3.95
C ILE A 132 -10.92 -0.81 -3.53
N ALA A 133 -11.87 0.00 -3.08
CA ALA A 133 -11.56 1.31 -2.52
C ALA A 133 -11.12 1.18 -1.05
N VAL A 134 -10.19 2.02 -0.62
CA VAL A 134 -9.71 2.09 0.78
C VAL A 134 -9.67 3.53 1.29
N ALA A 135 -10.03 3.71 2.56
CA ALA A 135 -9.78 4.91 3.33
C ALA A 135 -9.27 4.57 4.73
N VAL A 136 -8.48 5.47 5.28
CA VAL A 136 -8.08 5.43 6.69
C VAL A 136 -8.50 6.76 7.31
N SER A 137 -9.29 6.69 8.38
CA SER A 137 -9.72 7.86 9.12
C SER A 137 -8.53 8.46 9.86
N PRO A 138 -8.13 9.72 9.58
CA PRO A 138 -7.07 10.37 10.34
C PRO A 138 -7.46 10.62 11.80
N LEU A 139 -8.77 10.68 12.11
CA LEU A 139 -9.29 11.05 13.41
C LEU A 139 -9.31 9.91 14.43
N ASP A 140 -9.49 8.67 13.98
CA ASP A 140 -9.60 7.50 14.88
C ASP A 140 -8.95 6.23 14.33
N GLY A 141 -8.16 6.33 13.25
CA GLY A 141 -7.33 5.25 12.72
C GLY A 141 -8.12 4.02 12.24
N THR A 142 -9.43 4.16 11.99
CA THR A 142 -10.25 3.11 11.39
C THR A 142 -9.95 2.97 9.90
N ILE A 143 -9.95 1.74 9.40
CA ILE A 143 -9.77 1.40 8.00
C ILE A 143 -11.14 1.06 7.41
N HIS A 144 -11.43 1.57 6.23
CA HIS A 144 -12.70 1.43 5.53
C HIS A 144 -12.45 0.89 4.13
N MET A 145 -13.14 -0.18 3.74
CA MET A 145 -12.99 -0.80 2.43
C MET A 145 -14.34 -1.05 1.78
N LEU A 146 -14.49 -0.65 0.52
CA LEU A 146 -15.67 -0.89 -0.30
C LEU A 146 -15.22 -1.56 -1.59
N TYR A 147 -15.79 -2.71 -1.95
CA TYR A 147 -15.22 -3.51 -3.04
C TYR A 147 -16.21 -4.33 -3.83
N ASP A 148 -15.79 -4.71 -5.04
CA ASP A 148 -16.45 -5.74 -5.85
C ASP A 148 -17.93 -5.42 -6.12
N MET A 149 -18.25 -4.21 -6.59
CA MET A 149 -19.65 -3.78 -6.81
C MET A 149 -19.86 -3.17 -8.20
N HIS A 150 -20.83 -3.70 -8.95
CA HIS A 150 -21.28 -3.15 -10.22
C HIS A 150 -22.81 -3.18 -10.36
N ALA A 151 -23.44 -2.27 -9.61
CA ALA A 151 -24.87 -2.05 -9.57
C ALA A 151 -25.68 -3.29 -9.17
N TYR A 152 -25.15 -4.06 -8.22
CA TYR A 152 -25.82 -5.28 -7.75
C TYR A 152 -27.07 -4.97 -6.93
N GLY A 153 -27.97 -5.95 -6.87
CA GLY A 153 -29.24 -5.84 -6.14
C GLY A 153 -30.04 -7.13 -6.24
N ARG A 154 -31.34 -7.05 -5.93
CA ARG A 154 -32.24 -8.22 -5.94
C ARG A 154 -32.38 -8.90 -7.30
N THR A 155 -32.27 -8.11 -8.37
CA THR A 155 -32.50 -8.54 -9.75
C THR A 155 -31.27 -8.37 -10.64
N ARG A 156 -30.11 -8.08 -10.04
CA ARG A 156 -28.84 -7.97 -10.75
C ARG A 156 -27.74 -8.70 -9.97
N PRO A 157 -27.32 -9.90 -10.42
CA PRO A 157 -27.81 -10.66 -11.59
C PRO A 157 -29.30 -11.02 -11.55
N SER A 158 -29.86 -11.31 -12.72
CA SER A 158 -31.29 -11.65 -12.88
C SER A 158 -31.71 -12.92 -12.14
N ASP A 159 -30.77 -13.78 -11.78
CA ASP A 159 -31.01 -14.98 -10.96
C ASP A 159 -31.10 -14.69 -9.45
N GLY A 160 -30.88 -13.44 -9.03
CA GLY A 160 -30.96 -13.02 -7.63
C GLY A 160 -29.80 -13.51 -6.76
N SER A 161 -28.73 -14.08 -7.33
CA SER A 161 -27.63 -14.68 -6.58
C SER A 161 -26.80 -13.69 -5.75
N LEU A 162 -26.88 -12.39 -6.04
CA LEU A 162 -26.28 -11.31 -5.22
C LEU A 162 -27.31 -10.55 -4.39
N SER A 163 -28.55 -11.05 -4.27
CA SER A 163 -29.57 -10.39 -3.45
C SER A 163 -29.09 -10.17 -2.03
N LYS A 164 -28.36 -11.10 -1.40
CA LYS A 164 -27.82 -10.93 -0.04
C LYS A 164 -26.33 -10.55 -0.01
N ASP A 165 -25.79 -10.00 -1.10
CA ASP A 165 -24.36 -9.65 -1.24
C ASP A 165 -24.14 -8.47 -2.20
N TYR A 166 -25.11 -7.56 -2.30
CA TYR A 166 -25.15 -6.47 -3.28
C TYR A 166 -24.30 -5.25 -2.93
N PHE A 167 -24.06 -5.04 -1.64
CA PHE A 167 -23.22 -3.97 -1.11
C PHE A 167 -22.17 -4.61 -0.19
N ARG A 168 -20.90 -4.24 -0.36
CA ARG A 168 -19.78 -4.97 0.22
C ARG A 168 -18.83 -4.00 0.90
N TYR A 169 -19.06 -3.81 2.18
CA TYR A 169 -18.27 -2.93 3.05
C TYR A 169 -17.55 -3.75 4.12
N SER A 170 -16.26 -3.47 4.36
CA SER A 170 -15.50 -3.95 5.51
C SER A 170 -14.93 -2.76 6.27
N TYR A 171 -14.86 -2.85 7.59
CA TYR A 171 -14.20 -1.83 8.40
C TYR A 171 -13.52 -2.40 9.63
N SER A 172 -12.49 -1.69 10.10
CA SER A 172 -11.73 -2.08 11.29
C SER A 172 -12.31 -1.47 12.57
N VAL A 173 -11.84 -1.99 13.70
CA VAL A 173 -11.90 -1.29 14.99
C VAL A 173 -11.04 -0.02 14.96
N LYS A 174 -11.24 0.87 15.93
CA LYS A 174 -10.43 2.10 16.09
C LYS A 174 -8.95 1.78 16.24
N ASN A 175 -8.11 2.71 15.78
CA ASN A 175 -6.64 2.68 15.83
C ASN A 175 -5.98 1.49 15.12
N ALA A 176 -6.71 0.68 14.36
CA ALA A 176 -6.16 -0.50 13.68
C ALA A 176 -5.05 -0.12 12.69
N ALA A 177 -5.13 1.06 12.08
CA ALA A 177 -4.13 1.53 11.12
C ALA A 177 -2.72 1.69 11.69
N SER A 178 -2.60 1.98 13.00
CA SER A 178 -1.32 2.25 13.69
C SER A 178 -0.79 1.07 14.49
N LEU A 179 -1.47 -0.08 14.50
CA LEU A 179 -1.04 -1.25 15.28
C LEU A 179 0.36 -1.73 14.87
N PRO A 180 1.13 -2.36 15.77
CA PRO A 180 2.37 -3.05 15.40
C PRO A 180 2.14 -4.06 14.26
N ASP A 181 3.17 -4.30 13.44
CA ASP A 181 3.06 -5.18 12.26
C ASP A 181 2.52 -6.58 12.59
N ALA A 182 2.90 -7.15 13.75
CA ALA A 182 2.43 -8.45 14.20
C ALA A 182 0.95 -8.48 14.65
N GLU A 183 0.36 -7.32 14.95
CA GLU A 183 -1.04 -7.16 15.39
C GLU A 183 -1.96 -6.66 14.28
N PHE A 184 -1.40 -6.30 13.12
CA PHE A 184 -2.14 -5.86 11.95
C PHE A 184 -2.73 -7.07 11.21
N THR A 185 -3.79 -7.64 11.78
CA THR A 185 -4.37 -8.93 11.39
C THR A 185 -5.88 -8.82 11.10
N LEU A 186 -6.45 -9.83 10.43
CA LEU A 186 -7.86 -9.83 10.00
C LEU A 186 -8.86 -9.69 11.16
N ASP A 187 -8.54 -10.16 12.37
CA ASP A 187 -9.42 -10.04 13.55
C ASP A 187 -9.63 -8.59 14.01
N LYS A 188 -8.86 -7.63 13.47
CA LYS A 188 -9.10 -6.20 13.66
C LYS A 188 -10.26 -5.66 12.83
N PHE A 189 -10.79 -6.46 11.89
CA PHE A 189 -11.97 -6.12 11.11
C PHE A 189 -13.25 -6.61 11.79
N VAL A 190 -14.30 -5.79 11.71
CA VAL A 190 -15.57 -6.05 12.37
C VAL A 190 -16.38 -7.06 11.56
N LYS A 191 -16.82 -8.13 12.23
CA LYS A 191 -17.68 -9.14 11.62
C LYS A 191 -19.14 -8.71 11.57
N ASN A 192 -19.87 -9.18 10.57
CA ASN A 192 -21.30 -9.07 10.44
C ASN A 192 -22.01 -10.16 11.29
N SER A 193 -23.34 -10.12 11.32
CA SER A 193 -24.18 -11.09 12.06
C SER A 193 -24.03 -12.54 11.59
N SER A 194 -23.58 -12.76 10.36
CA SER A 194 -23.27 -14.07 9.78
C SER A 194 -21.80 -14.49 9.97
N ASN A 195 -21.06 -13.85 10.88
CA ASN A 195 -19.64 -14.13 11.18
C ASN A 195 -18.68 -13.95 9.98
N GLY A 196 -19.10 -13.23 8.93
CA GLY A 196 -18.28 -12.77 7.81
C GLY A 196 -17.87 -11.30 7.95
N TYR A 197 -17.10 -10.76 7.01
CA TYR A 197 -16.59 -9.37 7.08
C TYR A 197 -17.34 -8.38 6.17
N LYS A 198 -18.34 -8.83 5.43
CA LYS A 198 -19.11 -8.00 4.48
C LYS A 198 -20.38 -7.44 5.11
N HIS A 199 -20.44 -6.13 5.18
CA HIS A 199 -21.57 -5.36 5.67
C HIS A 199 -22.41 -4.85 4.49
N LEU A 200 -23.73 -5.08 4.52
CA LEU A 200 -24.65 -4.70 3.42
C LEU A 200 -25.11 -3.23 3.52
N SER A 201 -24.67 -2.51 4.54
CA SER A 201 -24.80 -1.07 4.64
C SER A 201 -23.56 -0.47 5.30
N LEU A 202 -23.37 0.84 5.21
CA LEU A 202 -22.24 1.51 5.88
C LEU A 202 -22.32 1.46 7.41
N ASN A 203 -23.49 1.14 7.98
CA ASN A 203 -23.71 1.10 9.43
C ASN A 203 -24.15 -0.27 9.96
N SER A 204 -24.34 -1.29 9.11
CA SER A 204 -24.68 -2.63 9.59
C SER A 204 -23.58 -3.17 10.52
N GLY A 205 -23.97 -4.03 11.46
CA GLY A 205 -23.09 -4.47 12.55
C GLY A 205 -22.91 -3.46 13.69
N ARG A 206 -23.55 -2.28 13.63
CA ARG A 206 -23.59 -1.30 14.73
C ARG A 206 -24.94 -1.30 15.42
N SER A 207 -24.94 -1.01 16.72
CA SER A 207 -26.16 -0.91 17.52
C SER A 207 -27.13 0.12 16.94
N GLY A 208 -28.40 -0.29 16.80
CA GLY A 208 -29.48 0.54 16.26
C GLY A 208 -29.59 0.58 14.73
N PHE A 209 -28.79 -0.21 13.99
CA PHE A 209 -28.87 -0.29 12.53
C PHE A 209 -29.23 -1.72 12.08
N PRO A 210 -30.08 -1.87 11.06
CA PRO A 210 -30.40 -3.17 10.49
C PRO A 210 -29.22 -3.73 9.69
N ASP A 211 -29.20 -5.05 9.53
CA ASP A 211 -28.20 -5.72 8.70
C ASP A 211 -28.35 -5.44 7.20
N GLU A 212 -29.52 -4.98 6.75
CA GLU A 212 -29.84 -4.78 5.34
C GLU A 212 -30.69 -3.51 5.11
N GLU A 213 -30.30 -2.68 4.14
CA GLU A 213 -30.97 -1.42 3.79
C GLU A 213 -31.04 -1.22 2.25
N TYR A 214 -31.74 -2.12 1.54
CA TYR A 214 -31.77 -2.12 0.07
C TYR A 214 -32.10 -0.78 -0.58
N SER A 215 -33.07 -0.04 -0.04
CA SER A 215 -33.52 1.24 -0.61
C SER A 215 -32.41 2.29 -0.65
N LYS A 216 -31.34 2.12 0.13
CA LYS A 216 -30.21 3.03 0.19
C LYS A 216 -28.99 2.51 -0.56
N TYR A 217 -28.66 1.22 -0.43
CA TYR A 217 -27.36 0.66 -0.83
C TYR A 217 -27.39 -0.25 -2.07
N SER A 218 -28.55 -0.51 -2.66
CA SER A 218 -28.66 -1.26 -3.92
C SER A 218 -28.15 -0.43 -5.10
N ALA A 219 -27.73 -1.12 -6.16
CA ALA A 219 -27.41 -0.56 -7.47
C ALA A 219 -26.24 0.46 -7.50
N LEU A 220 -25.26 0.29 -6.60
CA LEU A 220 -24.08 1.15 -6.51
C LEU A 220 -22.84 0.59 -7.23
N THR A 221 -22.04 1.48 -7.79
CA THR A 221 -20.78 1.18 -8.51
C THR A 221 -19.73 2.25 -8.21
N TYR A 222 -18.45 1.90 -8.38
CA TYR A 222 -17.29 2.80 -8.25
C TYR A 222 -17.18 3.50 -6.87
N PRO A 223 -16.91 2.73 -5.80
CA PRO A 223 -16.62 3.35 -4.51
C PRO A 223 -15.36 4.21 -4.59
N GLN A 224 -15.43 5.40 -4.01
CA GLN A 224 -14.31 6.31 -3.84
C GLN A 224 -14.41 7.03 -2.50
N PHE A 225 -13.26 7.37 -1.94
CA PHE A 225 -13.14 8.14 -0.71
C PHE A 225 -12.32 9.41 -0.92
N PHE A 226 -12.67 10.43 -0.14
CA PHE A 226 -11.88 11.65 0.01
C PHE A 226 -11.93 12.12 1.46
N THR A 227 -10.95 12.93 1.85
CA THR A 227 -10.83 13.48 3.21
C THR A 227 -10.86 15.00 3.14
N ASN A 228 -11.58 15.66 4.05
CA ASN A 228 -11.58 17.12 4.15
C ASN A 228 -10.45 17.65 5.05
N ASP A 229 -10.35 18.97 5.21
CA ASP A 229 -9.30 19.60 6.04
C ASP A 229 -9.46 19.26 7.53
N LEU A 230 -10.68 18.93 7.97
CA LEU A 230 -10.99 18.53 9.35
C LEU A 230 -10.67 17.06 9.62
N GLY A 231 -10.20 16.30 8.63
CA GLY A 231 -9.94 14.88 8.75
C GLY A 231 -11.18 13.98 8.66
N ASP A 232 -12.35 14.53 8.35
CA ASP A 232 -13.53 13.72 8.06
C ASP A 232 -13.31 12.95 6.75
N ILE A 233 -13.61 11.65 6.76
CA ILE A 233 -13.62 10.86 5.53
C ILE A 233 -15.04 10.81 4.95
N PHE A 234 -15.12 10.90 3.64
CA PHE A 234 -16.34 10.77 2.86
C PHE A 234 -16.20 9.60 1.93
N MET A 235 -17.33 8.98 1.62
CA MET A 235 -17.44 8.04 0.52
C MET A 235 -18.46 8.57 -0.47
N TYR A 236 -18.22 8.34 -1.75
CA TYR A 236 -19.25 8.55 -2.77
C TYR A 236 -19.28 7.38 -3.75
N MET A 237 -20.45 7.14 -4.31
CA MET A 237 -20.69 6.09 -5.30
C MET A 237 -21.66 6.56 -6.36
N ARG A 238 -21.62 5.88 -7.50
CA ARG A 238 -22.58 6.07 -8.59
C ARG A 238 -23.73 5.09 -8.48
N GLU A 239 -24.94 5.63 -8.54
CA GLU A 239 -26.17 4.87 -8.76
C GLU A 239 -26.60 5.01 -10.23
N GLY A 240 -27.16 3.94 -10.79
CA GLY A 240 -27.56 3.91 -12.20
C GLY A 240 -26.37 3.89 -13.16
N GLY A 241 -26.57 4.37 -14.38
CA GLY A 241 -25.62 4.18 -15.47
C GLY A 241 -26.04 4.84 -16.76
N ASN A 242 -25.21 4.73 -17.79
CA ASN A 242 -25.51 5.24 -19.13
C ASN A 242 -26.00 6.70 -19.10
N ASN A 243 -27.20 6.97 -19.61
CA ASN A 243 -27.85 8.26 -19.69
C ASN A 243 -28.88 8.51 -18.55
N ASN A 244 -28.80 7.76 -17.45
CA ASN A 244 -29.60 7.95 -16.25
C ASN A 244 -28.79 7.50 -15.02
N GLY A 245 -28.03 8.43 -14.44
CA GLY A 245 -27.12 8.14 -13.34
C GLY A 245 -27.09 9.24 -12.29
N ALA A 246 -26.69 8.89 -11.07
CA ALA A 246 -26.60 9.81 -9.94
C ALA A 246 -25.34 9.58 -9.10
N TYR A 247 -24.74 10.64 -8.58
CA TYR A 247 -23.78 10.55 -7.49
C TYR A 247 -24.45 10.85 -6.16
N LYS A 248 -24.11 10.04 -5.16
CA LYS A 248 -24.47 10.26 -3.76
C LYS A 248 -23.29 9.95 -2.87
N PHE A 249 -23.21 10.67 -1.76
CA PHE A 249 -22.08 10.60 -0.84
C PHE A 249 -22.55 10.57 0.61
N SER A 250 -21.71 10.01 1.48
CA SER A 250 -21.94 9.91 2.92
C SER A 250 -20.67 10.32 3.65
N LYS A 251 -20.83 10.94 4.81
CA LYS A 251 -19.74 11.39 5.70
C LYS A 251 -19.60 10.41 6.85
N TYR A 252 -18.36 10.04 7.19
CA TYR A 252 -18.05 9.31 8.43
C TYR A 252 -17.87 10.29 9.59
N ASP A 253 -18.47 9.95 10.73
CA ASP A 253 -18.27 10.61 12.01
C ASP A 253 -17.45 9.68 12.91
N ALA A 254 -16.18 10.06 13.14
CA ALA A 254 -15.23 9.31 13.96
C ALA A 254 -15.60 9.31 15.46
N SER A 255 -16.37 10.30 15.94
CA SER A 255 -16.78 10.36 17.35
C SER A 255 -17.78 9.25 17.68
N THR A 256 -18.74 9.03 16.77
CA THR A 256 -19.77 7.99 16.92
C THR A 256 -19.43 6.69 16.18
N SER A 257 -18.38 6.70 15.37
CA SER A 257 -18.01 5.67 14.41
C SER A 257 -19.16 5.28 13.48
N LYS A 258 -19.91 6.26 12.97
CA LYS A 258 -21.07 6.04 12.10
C LYS A 258 -20.95 6.82 10.80
N TRP A 259 -21.58 6.32 9.75
CA TRP A 259 -21.76 7.05 8.49
C TRP A 259 -23.11 7.76 8.49
N SER A 260 -23.16 8.97 7.90
CA SER A 260 -24.41 9.70 7.70
C SER A 260 -25.33 9.01 6.68
N ASN A 261 -26.58 9.45 6.60
CA ASN A 261 -27.40 9.14 5.41
C ASN A 261 -26.74 9.72 4.14
N PHE A 262 -27.11 9.16 2.99
CA PHE A 262 -26.65 9.67 1.70
C PHE A 262 -27.19 11.08 1.45
N THR A 263 -26.29 11.97 1.05
CA THR A 263 -26.64 13.21 0.36
C THR A 263 -26.57 12.94 -1.15
N HIS A 264 -27.61 13.32 -1.87
CA HIS A 264 -27.71 13.14 -3.31
C HIS A 264 -27.24 14.40 -4.01
N PHE A 265 -26.12 14.34 -4.74
CA PHE A 265 -25.70 15.46 -5.57
C PHE A 265 -26.71 15.70 -6.69
N ASN A 266 -27.12 14.62 -7.36
CA ASN A 266 -28.21 14.62 -8.32
C ASN A 266 -29.03 13.34 -8.13
N VAL A 267 -30.12 13.18 -8.88
CA VAL A 267 -30.99 12.00 -8.80
C VAL A 267 -31.21 11.35 -10.17
N LEU A 268 -31.63 10.09 -10.14
CA LEU A 268 -32.13 9.40 -11.33
C LEU A 268 -33.46 10.02 -11.80
N ASN A 269 -33.81 9.76 -13.05
CA ASN A 269 -35.08 10.17 -13.65
C ASN A 269 -35.34 11.68 -13.63
N ALA A 270 -34.29 12.47 -13.87
CA ALA A 270 -34.37 13.93 -13.90
C ALA A 270 -35.48 14.48 -14.82
N LYS A 271 -35.81 13.76 -15.90
CA LYS A 271 -36.92 14.11 -16.82
C LYS A 271 -38.31 14.19 -16.15
N ASN A 272 -38.46 13.64 -14.95
CA ASN A 272 -39.71 13.70 -14.20
C ASN A 272 -39.90 15.07 -13.51
N GLN A 273 -38.90 15.94 -13.54
CA GLN A 273 -39.00 17.29 -13.01
C GLN A 273 -39.55 18.25 -14.06
N GLN A 274 -40.27 19.28 -13.61
CA GLN A 274 -40.81 20.31 -14.47
C GLN A 274 -39.68 21.03 -15.24
N GLY A 275 -39.85 21.17 -16.56
CA GLY A 275 -38.89 21.86 -17.43
C GLY A 275 -37.68 21.02 -17.88
N ILE A 276 -37.58 19.75 -17.48
CA ILE A 276 -36.48 18.87 -17.89
C ILE A 276 -36.96 17.84 -18.90
N THR A 277 -36.43 17.89 -20.12
CA THR A 277 -36.85 17.02 -21.22
C THR A 277 -36.23 15.63 -21.17
N TYR A 278 -34.97 15.52 -20.75
CA TYR A 278 -34.19 14.28 -20.87
C TYR A 278 -33.61 13.82 -19.54
N ASN A 279 -33.52 12.50 -19.38
CA ASN A 279 -32.62 11.93 -18.38
C ASN A 279 -31.18 12.21 -18.76
N TRP A 280 -30.30 12.13 -17.77
CA TRP A 280 -28.87 12.24 -18.01
C TRP A 280 -28.05 11.40 -17.01
N GLY A 281 -26.86 11.01 -17.43
CA GLY A 281 -25.84 10.38 -16.59
C GLY A 281 -24.58 11.23 -16.49
N LEU A 282 -23.74 10.93 -15.51
CA LEU A 282 -22.50 11.66 -15.22
C LEU A 282 -21.28 10.76 -15.42
N TYR A 283 -20.26 11.29 -16.09
CA TYR A 283 -18.97 10.66 -16.33
C TYR A 283 -17.87 11.63 -15.89
N GLY A 284 -17.40 11.44 -14.67
CA GLY A 284 -16.42 12.30 -14.01
C GLY A 284 -16.15 11.83 -12.60
N ASN A 285 -15.94 12.76 -11.68
CA ASN A 285 -15.67 12.42 -10.28
C ASN A 285 -16.01 13.59 -9.34
N MET A 286 -16.20 13.24 -8.06
CA MET A 286 -16.19 14.19 -6.95
C MET A 286 -14.79 14.18 -6.33
N LYS A 287 -14.25 15.34 -6.00
CA LYS A 287 -12.96 15.48 -5.30
C LYS A 287 -13.08 16.49 -4.18
N TYR A 288 -12.34 16.26 -3.10
CA TYR A 288 -12.05 17.31 -2.13
C TYR A 288 -10.72 17.94 -2.50
N VAL A 289 -10.74 19.20 -2.95
CA VAL A 289 -9.55 19.94 -3.36
C VAL A 289 -9.71 21.41 -3.00
N ASN A 290 -8.63 22.01 -2.53
CA ASN A 290 -8.58 23.40 -2.07
C ASN A 290 -9.77 23.75 -1.14
N GLY A 291 -9.82 23.04 -0.01
CA GLY A 291 -10.74 23.29 1.10
C GLY A 291 -12.23 23.05 0.84
N LYS A 292 -12.61 22.39 -0.27
CA LYS A 292 -14.01 22.25 -0.68
C LYS A 292 -14.28 20.89 -1.31
N ILE A 293 -15.51 20.38 -1.08
CA ILE A 293 -16.07 19.30 -1.90
C ILE A 293 -16.50 19.89 -3.23
N ARG A 294 -16.06 19.27 -4.33
CA ARG A 294 -16.38 19.72 -5.68
C ARG A 294 -16.63 18.53 -6.60
N ILE A 295 -17.24 18.82 -7.73
CA ILE A 295 -17.56 17.84 -8.75
C ILE A 295 -17.27 18.42 -10.12
N GLY A 296 -16.74 17.59 -11.00
CA GLY A 296 -16.59 17.86 -12.41
C GLY A 296 -16.89 16.62 -13.23
N PHE A 297 -17.67 16.77 -14.29
CA PHE A 297 -18.10 15.66 -15.14
C PHE A 297 -18.45 16.11 -16.56
N GLN A 298 -18.53 15.14 -17.46
CA GLN A 298 -19.23 15.26 -18.73
C GLN A 298 -20.56 14.51 -18.64
N ARG A 299 -21.61 15.09 -19.21
CA ARG A 299 -22.97 14.53 -19.13
C ARG A 299 -23.17 13.57 -20.30
N ARG A 300 -23.88 12.46 -20.09
CA ARG A 300 -24.49 11.67 -21.18
C ARG A 300 -25.99 11.93 -21.19
N LEU A 301 -26.47 12.71 -22.15
CA LEU A 301 -27.89 13.05 -22.29
C LEU A 301 -28.66 11.86 -22.87
N ALA A 302 -29.94 11.70 -22.51
CA ALA A 302 -30.81 10.68 -23.10
C ALA A 302 -31.43 11.09 -24.44
N ASN A 303 -30.83 12.06 -25.13
CA ASN A 303 -31.18 12.46 -26.48
C ASN A 303 -30.29 11.69 -27.46
N ASN A 304 -30.89 10.86 -28.32
CA ASN A 304 -30.17 10.09 -29.35
C ASN A 304 -30.35 10.67 -30.76
N ASN A 305 -30.82 11.92 -30.86
CA ASN A 305 -31.09 12.59 -32.14
C ASN A 305 -30.15 13.78 -32.39
N ASP A 306 -29.25 14.10 -31.46
CA ASP A 306 -28.29 15.18 -31.62
C ASP A 306 -26.94 14.67 -32.15
N LYS A 307 -25.97 15.58 -32.29
CA LYS A 307 -24.64 15.25 -32.81
C LYS A 307 -23.82 14.34 -31.89
N TYR A 308 -24.20 14.14 -30.62
CA TYR A 308 -23.37 13.46 -29.62
C TYR A 308 -23.69 11.97 -29.52
N GLN A 309 -22.72 11.12 -29.85
CA GLN A 309 -22.88 9.67 -29.70
C GLN A 309 -22.95 9.23 -28.23
N TYR A 310 -22.27 9.96 -27.34
CA TYR A 310 -22.14 9.59 -25.92
C TYR A 310 -22.23 10.82 -25.01
N GLN A 311 -21.09 11.31 -24.50
CA GLN A 311 -21.10 12.48 -23.62
C GLN A 311 -21.13 13.79 -24.41
N ASN A 312 -21.56 14.85 -23.74
CA ASN A 312 -21.48 16.24 -24.17
C ASN A 312 -21.23 17.14 -22.94
N GLY A 313 -20.73 18.34 -23.17
CA GLY A 313 -20.53 19.38 -22.17
C GLY A 313 -19.47 19.08 -21.11
N VAL A 314 -19.01 20.13 -20.46
CA VAL A 314 -18.19 20.08 -19.24
C VAL A 314 -18.94 20.82 -18.14
N TYR A 315 -19.12 20.16 -17.00
CA TYR A 315 -19.92 20.65 -15.87
C TYR A 315 -19.07 20.67 -14.61
N TYR A 316 -19.24 21.70 -13.78
CA TYR A 316 -18.47 21.89 -12.56
C TYR A 316 -19.24 22.65 -11.48
N ALA A 317 -19.17 22.16 -10.25
CA ALA A 317 -19.72 22.81 -9.08
C ALA A 317 -18.88 22.54 -7.83
N TYR A 318 -19.02 23.38 -6.81
CA TYR A 318 -18.36 23.22 -5.51
C TYR A 318 -19.32 23.59 -4.37
N SER A 319 -19.04 23.11 -3.17
CA SER A 319 -19.70 23.54 -1.94
C SER A 319 -18.74 24.35 -1.08
N ASP A 320 -19.20 25.50 -0.56
CA ASP A 320 -18.46 26.25 0.46
C ASP A 320 -18.51 25.59 1.84
N ASN A 321 -19.42 24.64 2.05
CA ASN A 321 -19.52 23.84 3.26
C ASN A 321 -18.68 22.57 3.08
N GLN A 322 -17.67 22.37 3.93
CA GLN A 322 -16.78 21.20 3.85
C GLN A 322 -17.50 19.85 4.07
N SER A 323 -18.73 19.84 4.60
CA SER A 323 -19.58 18.64 4.66
C SER A 323 -20.28 18.32 3.33
N GLY A 324 -20.40 19.30 2.43
CA GLY A 324 -21.12 19.18 1.15
C GLY A 324 -22.63 19.09 1.29
N PHE A 325 -23.21 19.25 2.48
CA PHE A 325 -24.65 19.12 2.68
C PHE A 325 -25.46 20.27 2.08
N ASP A 326 -24.86 21.45 1.95
CA ASP A 326 -25.50 22.66 1.42
C ASP A 326 -24.47 23.58 0.74
N SER A 327 -24.83 24.85 0.52
CA SER A 327 -23.90 25.89 0.04
C SER A 327 -23.22 25.58 -1.29
N TRP A 328 -23.93 24.87 -2.17
CA TRP A 328 -23.45 24.54 -3.51
C TRP A 328 -23.53 25.74 -4.44
N LYS A 329 -22.48 25.90 -5.25
CA LYS A 329 -22.32 26.97 -6.23
C LYS A 329 -21.81 26.43 -7.55
N ASN A 330 -22.23 27.05 -8.64
CA ASN A 330 -21.63 26.81 -9.95
C ASN A 330 -20.27 27.53 -10.06
N HIS A 331 -19.62 27.40 -11.21
CA HIS A 331 -18.30 28.00 -11.46
C HIS A 331 -18.28 29.55 -11.47
N SER A 332 -19.44 30.19 -11.58
CA SER A 332 -19.62 31.65 -11.51
C SER A 332 -19.95 32.13 -10.09
N GLY A 333 -20.08 31.21 -9.13
CA GLY A 333 -20.41 31.52 -7.73
C GLY A 333 -21.90 31.64 -7.43
N GLU A 334 -22.77 31.33 -8.40
CA GLU A 334 -24.22 31.34 -8.23
C GLU A 334 -24.67 30.13 -7.43
N ALA A 335 -25.48 30.36 -6.40
CA ALA A 335 -25.91 29.31 -5.48
C ALA A 335 -27.03 28.44 -6.07
N PHE A 336 -27.01 27.15 -5.75
CA PHE A 336 -28.12 26.22 -6.01
C PHE A 336 -28.25 25.19 -4.88
N SER A 337 -29.42 24.56 -4.81
CA SER A 337 -29.71 23.51 -3.81
C SER A 337 -29.58 22.12 -4.42
N LEU A 338 -29.18 21.16 -3.58
CA LEU A 338 -29.24 19.74 -3.93
C LEU A 338 -30.65 19.16 -3.70
N PRO A 339 -31.06 18.14 -4.47
CA PRO A 339 -30.32 17.55 -5.60
C PRO A 339 -30.39 18.42 -6.86
N LEU A 340 -29.33 18.38 -7.66
CA LEU A 340 -29.28 19.00 -8.98
C LEU A 340 -30.12 18.19 -9.97
N TYR A 341 -31.10 18.84 -10.59
CA TYR A 341 -31.94 18.21 -11.61
C TYR A 341 -31.53 18.59 -13.03
N ASP A 342 -31.28 19.87 -13.26
CA ASP A 342 -30.82 20.42 -14.54
C ASP A 342 -29.31 20.66 -14.49
N ALA A 343 -28.55 19.84 -15.23
CA ALA A 343 -27.11 19.97 -15.26
C ALA A 343 -26.64 21.26 -15.94
N ASP A 344 -27.45 21.90 -16.79
CA ASP A 344 -27.02 23.09 -17.53
C ASP A 344 -26.75 24.28 -16.59
N LYS A 345 -27.31 24.28 -15.37
CA LYS A 345 -27.01 25.24 -14.29
C LYS A 345 -25.54 25.32 -13.88
N ILE A 346 -24.76 24.27 -14.18
CA ILE A 346 -23.35 24.16 -13.79
C ILE A 346 -22.46 23.86 -15.01
N LYS A 347 -22.96 24.09 -16.23
CA LYS A 347 -22.19 23.89 -17.47
C LYS A 347 -21.18 25.02 -17.63
N ILE A 348 -19.92 24.68 -17.87
CA ILE A 348 -18.85 25.63 -18.20
C ILE A 348 -18.83 25.90 -19.70
N PHE A 349 -18.68 24.85 -20.51
CA PHE A 349 -18.55 24.96 -21.96
C PHE A 349 -18.93 23.64 -22.65
N GLU A 350 -18.90 23.65 -23.99
CA GLU A 350 -19.22 22.50 -24.82
C GLU A 350 -18.02 22.08 -25.69
N PRO A 351 -17.32 20.97 -25.37
CA PRO A 351 -16.23 20.46 -26.21
C PRO A 351 -16.67 20.15 -27.64
N GLY A 352 -17.94 19.80 -27.85
CA GLY A 352 -18.51 19.56 -29.19
C GLY A 352 -18.48 20.76 -30.13
N ASP A 353 -18.25 21.98 -29.63
CA ASP A 353 -18.18 23.19 -30.45
C ASP A 353 -16.78 23.42 -31.02
N TYR A 354 -15.79 22.65 -30.57
CA TYR A 354 -14.44 22.64 -31.13
C TYR A 354 -14.33 21.77 -32.39
N VAL A 355 -15.39 21.05 -32.78
CA VAL A 355 -15.43 20.25 -34.01
C VAL A 355 -16.56 20.71 -34.91
N THR A 356 -16.42 20.49 -36.21
CA THR A 356 -17.29 21.09 -37.23
C THR A 356 -18.52 20.25 -37.55
N THR A 357 -18.48 18.92 -37.32
CA THR A 357 -19.63 18.06 -37.62
C THR A 357 -20.86 18.46 -36.81
N THR A 358 -22.01 18.47 -37.48
CA THR A 358 -23.34 18.63 -36.88
C THR A 358 -24.19 17.38 -37.05
N GLN A 359 -23.65 16.33 -37.67
CA GLN A 359 -24.37 15.11 -38.01
C GLN A 359 -24.65 14.28 -36.76
N THR A 360 -25.82 13.64 -36.72
CA THR A 360 -26.23 12.78 -35.62
C THR A 360 -25.18 11.71 -35.32
N ASP A 361 -24.85 11.53 -34.04
CA ASP A 361 -23.87 10.56 -33.53
C ASP A 361 -22.43 10.72 -34.09
N LYS A 362 -22.04 11.89 -34.61
CA LYS A 362 -20.68 12.12 -35.17
C LYS A 362 -19.71 12.85 -34.23
N VAL A 363 -20.18 13.39 -33.12
CA VAL A 363 -19.33 13.88 -32.03
C VAL A 363 -19.17 12.80 -30.97
N TYR A 364 -17.94 12.33 -30.79
CA TYR A 364 -17.58 11.30 -29.82
C TYR A 364 -16.77 11.90 -28.67
N ILE A 365 -17.30 11.79 -27.45
CA ILE A 365 -16.65 12.25 -26.21
C ILE A 365 -16.73 11.11 -25.20
N VAL A 366 -15.60 10.43 -24.98
CA VAL A 366 -15.40 9.38 -23.97
C VAL A 366 -13.91 9.29 -23.60
N GLY A 367 -13.62 9.19 -22.31
CA GLY A 367 -12.25 9.11 -21.79
C GLY A 367 -11.52 10.45 -21.83
N ASP A 368 -10.30 10.48 -21.28
CA ASP A 368 -9.41 11.65 -21.26
C ASP A 368 -10.09 12.93 -20.75
N PHE A 369 -10.92 12.75 -19.71
CA PHE A 369 -11.58 13.81 -18.97
C PHE A 369 -11.22 13.69 -17.50
N ASP A 370 -10.72 14.78 -16.93
CA ASP A 370 -10.51 14.93 -15.50
C ASP A 370 -10.36 16.42 -15.14
N TRP A 371 -10.40 16.74 -13.86
CA TRP A 371 -10.29 18.12 -13.39
C TRP A 371 -9.58 18.21 -12.03
N THR A 372 -9.01 19.37 -11.71
CA THR A 372 -8.39 19.65 -10.41
C THR A 372 -8.50 21.13 -10.06
N VAL A 373 -8.19 21.48 -8.80
CA VAL A 373 -8.10 22.86 -8.32
C VAL A 373 -6.83 23.00 -7.49
N THR A 374 -5.96 23.93 -7.85
CA THR A 374 -4.70 24.20 -7.12
C THR A 374 -4.98 24.80 -5.75
N ALA A 375 -3.96 24.82 -4.88
CA ALA A 375 -4.04 25.51 -3.58
C ALA A 375 -4.35 27.01 -3.73
N ASN A 376 -3.88 27.64 -4.82
CA ASN A 376 -4.18 29.05 -5.15
C ASN A 376 -5.61 29.27 -5.70
N GLY A 377 -6.37 28.20 -5.99
CA GLY A 377 -7.75 28.30 -6.48
C GLY A 377 -7.91 28.28 -7.98
N ASP A 378 -6.83 28.03 -8.72
CA ASP A 378 -6.90 27.87 -10.16
C ASP A 378 -7.62 26.57 -10.52
N VAL A 379 -8.66 26.65 -11.33
CA VAL A 379 -9.42 25.48 -11.78
C VAL A 379 -8.84 24.98 -13.09
N HIS A 380 -8.60 23.67 -13.21
CA HIS A 380 -8.09 23.04 -14.43
C HIS A 380 -8.96 21.85 -14.81
N ILE A 381 -9.28 21.74 -16.09
CA ILE A 381 -10.11 20.68 -16.66
C ILE A 381 -9.50 20.25 -17.99
N ILE A 382 -9.31 18.96 -18.18
CA ILE A 382 -8.92 18.39 -19.46
C ILE A 382 -10.09 17.65 -20.07
N SER A 383 -10.22 17.70 -21.39
CA SER A 383 -11.23 16.94 -22.13
C SER A 383 -10.74 16.57 -23.52
N LYS A 384 -11.38 15.56 -24.12
CA LYS A 384 -11.14 15.14 -25.50
C LYS A 384 -12.44 15.11 -26.28
N VAL A 385 -12.39 15.60 -27.51
CA VAL A 385 -13.49 15.51 -28.48
C VAL A 385 -12.98 14.91 -29.79
N ARG A 386 -13.79 14.04 -30.39
CA ARG A 386 -13.53 13.44 -31.69
C ARG A 386 -14.68 13.72 -32.64
N ASP A 387 -14.34 14.25 -33.81
CA ASP A 387 -15.20 14.31 -34.97
C ASP A 387 -15.03 13.02 -35.78
N LEU A 388 -16.06 12.18 -35.78
CA LEU A 388 -16.04 10.89 -36.49
C LEU A 388 -16.34 11.02 -37.98
N GLU A 389 -16.93 12.13 -38.41
CA GLU A 389 -17.18 12.42 -39.83
C GLU A 389 -15.88 12.89 -40.49
N ASN A 390 -15.19 13.85 -39.87
CA ASN A 390 -14.00 14.49 -40.41
C ASN A 390 -12.68 13.88 -39.92
N ASN A 391 -12.74 12.84 -39.08
CA ASN A 391 -11.59 12.17 -38.48
C ASN A 391 -10.63 13.12 -37.73
N VAL A 392 -11.20 14.09 -37.01
CA VAL A 392 -10.45 15.07 -36.22
C VAL A 392 -10.51 14.66 -34.74
N THR A 393 -9.38 14.72 -34.05
CA THR A 393 -9.32 14.58 -32.58
C THR A 393 -8.71 15.85 -32.00
N LYS A 394 -9.37 16.43 -31.01
CA LYS A 394 -8.87 17.58 -30.27
C LYS A 394 -8.78 17.25 -28.78
N TYR A 395 -7.65 17.64 -28.20
CA TYR A 395 -7.43 17.63 -26.76
C TYR A 395 -7.53 19.06 -26.28
N LEU A 396 -8.33 19.28 -25.24
CA LEU A 396 -8.64 20.61 -24.73
C LEU A 396 -8.16 20.69 -23.28
N HIS A 397 -7.45 21.77 -22.97
CA HIS A 397 -7.16 22.17 -21.60
C HIS A 397 -7.90 23.47 -21.29
N THR A 398 -8.88 23.37 -20.40
CA THR A 398 -9.75 24.45 -19.97
C THR A 398 -9.39 24.82 -18.54
N TYR A 399 -8.92 26.04 -18.31
CA TYR A 399 -8.45 26.49 -17.01
C TYR A 399 -8.98 27.89 -16.68
N LYS A 400 -9.14 28.16 -15.38
CA LYS A 400 -9.58 29.46 -14.86
C LYS A 400 -8.60 29.87 -13.76
N PRO A 401 -7.70 30.83 -14.03
CA PRO A 401 -6.83 31.39 -13.01
C PRO A 401 -7.65 31.96 -11.86
N SER A 402 -7.08 31.89 -10.65
CA SER A 402 -7.68 32.49 -9.47
C SER A 402 -7.93 33.99 -9.69
N GLY A 403 -9.12 34.46 -9.35
CA GLY A 403 -9.56 35.85 -9.58
C GLY A 403 -10.04 36.18 -11.00
N ALA A 404 -9.88 35.28 -11.98
CA ALA A 404 -10.46 35.48 -13.32
C ALA A 404 -11.99 35.32 -13.30
N SER A 405 -12.68 35.97 -14.24
CA SER A 405 -14.14 35.79 -14.45
C SER A 405 -14.42 34.49 -15.20
N ASP A 406 -13.67 34.24 -16.28
CA ASP A 406 -14.00 33.24 -17.29
C ASP A 406 -12.93 32.15 -17.40
N PHE A 407 -13.33 31.01 -17.96
CA PHE A 407 -12.41 29.94 -18.33
C PHE A 407 -11.73 30.26 -19.67
N ILE A 408 -10.46 29.88 -19.77
CA ILE A 408 -9.67 29.89 -20.98
C ILE A 408 -9.55 28.44 -21.45
N THR A 409 -9.87 28.17 -22.71
CA THR A 409 -9.71 26.83 -23.31
C THR A 409 -8.66 26.88 -24.41
N SER A 410 -7.62 26.05 -24.25
CA SER A 410 -6.54 25.88 -25.22
C SER A 410 -6.71 24.57 -25.99
N GLU A 411 -6.51 24.64 -27.32
CA GLU A 411 -6.35 23.46 -28.18
C GLU A 411 -4.87 23.02 -28.31
N ASP A 412 -3.94 23.87 -27.87
CA ASP A 412 -2.52 23.55 -27.80
C ASP A 412 -2.22 22.74 -26.53
N PHE A 413 -2.72 21.52 -26.51
CA PHE A 413 -2.56 20.60 -25.39
C PHE A 413 -2.33 19.18 -25.93
N ALA A 414 -1.28 18.52 -25.46
CA ALA A 414 -0.90 17.19 -25.95
C ALA A 414 -1.87 16.07 -25.53
N GLY A 415 -2.78 16.36 -24.59
CA GLY A 415 -3.69 15.37 -24.02
C GLY A 415 -3.17 14.73 -22.74
N GLY A 416 -4.10 14.18 -21.95
CA GLY A 416 -3.82 13.45 -20.72
C GLY A 416 -5.04 12.64 -20.31
N THR A 417 -4.83 11.56 -19.56
CA THR A 417 -5.94 10.72 -19.07
C THR A 417 -6.47 11.21 -17.72
N SER A 418 -5.65 11.93 -16.95
CA SER A 418 -5.98 12.48 -15.64
C SER A 418 -5.10 13.70 -15.35
N ILE A 419 -5.57 14.58 -14.47
CA ILE A 419 -4.87 15.82 -14.09
C ILE A 419 -4.82 15.93 -12.57
N TYR A 420 -3.64 16.25 -12.06
CA TYR A 420 -3.35 16.27 -10.62
C TYR A 420 -2.82 17.63 -10.20
N THR A 421 -2.80 17.88 -8.90
CA THR A 421 -2.18 19.09 -8.34
C THR A 421 -1.49 18.77 -7.03
N ALA A 422 -0.46 19.55 -6.73
CA ALA A 422 0.09 19.67 -5.39
C ALA A 422 0.68 21.09 -5.26
N GLY A 423 0.33 21.76 -4.16
CA GLY A 423 0.60 23.19 -4.02
C GLY A 423 -0.05 24.00 -5.15
N ASN A 424 0.74 24.86 -5.78
CA ASN A 424 0.30 25.71 -6.90
C ASN A 424 0.55 25.08 -8.26
N ASP A 425 1.11 23.87 -8.31
CA ASP A 425 1.48 23.22 -9.55
C ASP A 425 0.42 22.22 -10.01
N VAL A 426 0.35 22.04 -11.32
CA VAL A 426 -0.56 21.11 -12.00
C VAL A 426 0.25 20.09 -12.78
N PHE A 427 -0.15 18.83 -12.69
CA PHE A 427 0.61 17.71 -13.23
C PHE A 427 -0.22 16.83 -14.16
N ILE A 428 0.41 16.37 -15.24
CA ILE A 428 -0.01 15.20 -16.01
C ILE A 428 0.96 14.07 -15.66
N ILE A 429 0.44 13.01 -15.06
CA ILE A 429 1.22 11.85 -14.58
C ILE A 429 0.63 10.61 -15.23
N GLY A 430 1.49 9.81 -15.87
CA GLY A 430 1.04 8.60 -16.54
C GLY A 430 2.20 7.73 -17.01
N LEU A 431 1.90 6.87 -17.98
CA LEU A 431 2.87 6.01 -18.63
C LEU A 431 3.06 6.41 -20.09
N LYS A 432 4.31 6.66 -20.49
CA LYS A 432 4.75 6.88 -21.87
C LYS A 432 5.78 5.81 -22.21
N ASN A 433 5.54 5.06 -23.28
CA ASN A 433 6.32 3.85 -23.61
C ASN A 433 6.38 2.85 -22.44
N ASP A 434 5.22 2.64 -21.80
CA ASP A 434 5.03 1.79 -20.60
C ASP A 434 5.87 2.21 -19.38
N ARG A 435 6.40 3.43 -19.33
CA ARG A 435 7.21 3.96 -18.21
C ARG A 435 6.71 5.30 -17.74
N ILE A 436 6.96 5.60 -16.47
CA ILE A 436 6.42 6.80 -15.83
C ILE A 436 6.97 8.05 -16.51
N PHE A 437 6.08 9.00 -16.73
CA PHE A 437 6.43 10.38 -17.06
C PHE A 437 5.59 11.34 -16.22
N ILE A 438 6.13 12.53 -16.00
CA ILE A 438 5.51 13.62 -15.25
C ILE A 438 5.72 14.89 -16.07
N GLN A 439 4.63 15.53 -16.43
CA GLN A 439 4.62 16.91 -16.91
C GLN A 439 4.09 17.82 -15.82
N LYS A 440 4.60 19.05 -15.78
CA LYS A 440 4.28 20.08 -14.79
C LYS A 440 3.97 21.39 -15.50
N THR A 441 3.00 22.14 -14.97
CA THR A 441 2.75 23.54 -15.31
C THR A 441 2.37 24.30 -14.05
N GLU A 442 2.58 25.60 -14.03
CA GLU A 442 2.06 26.49 -12.99
C GLU A 442 0.53 26.53 -13.06
N GLY A 443 -0.13 26.62 -11.89
CA GLY A 443 -1.57 26.86 -11.79
C GLY A 443 -2.03 28.09 -12.59
N GLY A 444 -3.20 27.99 -13.19
CA GLY A 444 -3.77 29.02 -14.05
C GLY A 444 -3.09 29.14 -15.42
N THR A 445 -2.25 28.19 -15.83
CA THR A 445 -1.55 28.23 -17.13
C THR A 445 -1.66 26.92 -17.92
N ASN A 446 -1.17 26.90 -19.17
CA ASN A 446 -1.13 25.73 -20.06
C ASN A 446 0.31 25.33 -20.48
N ASN A 447 1.32 25.78 -19.74
CA ASN A 447 2.73 25.63 -20.12
C ASN A 447 3.33 24.30 -19.63
N PHE A 448 2.72 23.18 -20.01
CA PHE A 448 3.18 21.85 -19.57
C PHE A 448 4.56 21.51 -20.11
N ASN A 449 5.50 21.23 -19.21
CA ASN A 449 6.84 20.76 -19.53
C ASN A 449 7.10 19.42 -18.84
N THR A 450 7.79 18.51 -19.53
CA THR A 450 8.21 17.22 -18.95
C THR A 450 9.31 17.47 -17.93
N VAL A 451 9.03 17.19 -16.66
CA VAL A 451 9.97 17.37 -15.54
C VAL A 451 10.62 16.06 -15.09
N TYR A 452 10.00 14.92 -15.42
CA TYR A 452 10.55 13.59 -15.18
C TYR A 452 10.05 12.61 -16.24
N GLN A 453 10.95 11.75 -16.73
CA GLN A 453 10.59 10.61 -17.56
C GLN A 453 11.58 9.47 -17.32
N ALA A 454 11.07 8.31 -16.93
CA ALA A 454 11.89 7.12 -16.77
C ALA A 454 12.33 6.57 -18.14
N THR A 455 13.64 6.46 -18.34
CA THR A 455 14.25 6.01 -19.61
C THR A 455 14.68 4.53 -19.58
N SER A 456 14.76 3.93 -18.39
CA SER A 456 15.15 2.54 -18.17
C SER A 456 14.32 1.90 -17.05
N GLY A 457 14.60 0.63 -16.73
CA GLY A 457 13.90 -0.10 -15.68
C GLY A 457 12.63 -0.80 -16.16
N LYS A 458 11.77 -1.18 -15.22
CA LYS A 458 10.54 -1.94 -15.48
C LYS A 458 9.58 -1.16 -16.37
N THR A 459 8.75 -1.92 -17.07
CA THR A 459 7.59 -1.40 -17.79
C THR A 459 6.33 -1.80 -17.03
N PHE A 460 5.31 -0.96 -17.12
CA PHE A 460 4.06 -1.09 -16.38
C PHE A 460 2.88 -1.13 -17.34
N ASP A 461 1.89 -1.96 -17.04
CA ASP A 461 0.66 -2.06 -17.83
C ASP A 461 -0.30 -0.90 -17.48
N HIS A 462 -0.45 -0.63 -16.19
CA HIS A 462 -1.28 0.45 -15.63
C HIS A 462 -0.89 0.74 -14.18
N GLY A 463 -1.52 1.74 -13.59
CA GLY A 463 -1.41 2.02 -12.16
C GLY A 463 -2.35 3.13 -11.69
N ARG A 464 -2.22 3.52 -10.42
CA ARG A 464 -2.95 4.62 -9.79
C ARG A 464 -1.99 5.58 -9.10
N VAL A 465 -2.22 6.85 -9.34
CA VAL A 465 -1.52 7.97 -8.75
C VAL A 465 -2.19 8.33 -7.42
N HIS A 466 -1.37 8.48 -6.39
CA HIS A 466 -1.75 9.12 -5.14
C HIS A 466 -0.68 10.17 -4.81
N ILE A 467 -1.07 11.43 -4.65
CA ILE A 467 -0.15 12.50 -4.27
C ILE A 467 -0.43 12.88 -2.82
N ALA A 468 0.60 12.86 -2.00
CA ALA A 468 0.56 13.29 -0.62
C ALA A 468 1.95 13.71 -0.16
N LYS A 469 2.07 14.67 0.76
CA LYS A 469 3.35 15.07 1.36
C LYS A 469 4.43 15.48 0.33
N GLY A 470 4.02 16.18 -0.73
CA GLY A 470 4.92 16.59 -1.83
C GLY A 470 5.45 15.43 -2.69
N LYS A 471 4.94 14.20 -2.48
CA LYS A 471 5.41 13.00 -3.17
C LYS A 471 4.30 12.35 -4.00
N LEU A 472 4.70 11.83 -5.14
CA LEU A 472 3.91 10.89 -5.93
C LEU A 472 4.15 9.47 -5.42
N TYR A 473 3.09 8.84 -4.95
CA TYR A 473 2.99 7.41 -4.69
C TYR A 473 2.28 6.75 -5.88
N TYR A 474 3.05 6.23 -6.83
CA TYR A 474 2.50 5.58 -8.02
C TYR A 474 2.42 4.07 -7.81
N TYR A 475 1.21 3.56 -7.57
CA TYR A 475 0.93 2.13 -7.40
C TYR A 475 0.66 1.47 -8.75
N LEU A 476 1.52 0.54 -9.15
CA LEU A 476 1.66 0.09 -10.54
C LEU A 476 1.62 -1.43 -10.65
N MET A 477 1.07 -1.93 -11.75
CA MET A 477 1.21 -3.33 -12.17
C MET A 477 2.29 -3.43 -13.24
N GLU A 478 3.31 -4.27 -12.99
CA GLU A 478 4.36 -4.53 -13.97
C GLU A 478 3.78 -5.22 -15.20
N LYS A 479 4.21 -4.81 -16.39
CA LYS A 479 3.75 -5.37 -17.66
C LYS A 479 4.32 -6.77 -17.87
N LYS A 480 3.57 -7.79 -17.46
CA LYS A 480 3.92 -9.22 -17.62
C LYS A 480 2.75 -10.00 -18.24
N SER A 481 2.97 -11.29 -18.46
CA SER A 481 1.93 -12.23 -18.89
C SER A 481 1.33 -12.98 -17.70
N GLY A 482 0.15 -13.57 -17.91
CA GLY A 482 -0.55 -14.32 -16.86
C GLY A 482 -1.54 -13.49 -16.05
N ASN A 483 -2.33 -14.16 -15.22
CA ASN A 483 -3.34 -13.54 -14.34
C ASN A 483 -2.86 -13.36 -12.89
N ALA A 484 -1.57 -13.52 -12.64
CA ALA A 484 -0.89 -13.18 -11.40
C ALA A 484 0.36 -12.39 -11.79
N GLN A 485 0.33 -11.07 -11.58
CA GLN A 485 1.39 -10.15 -12.03
C GLN A 485 1.91 -9.32 -10.87
N PRO A 486 3.20 -8.98 -10.83
CA PRO A 486 3.76 -8.18 -9.75
C PRO A 486 3.18 -6.77 -9.66
N LEU A 487 2.98 -6.30 -8.43
CA LEU A 487 2.60 -4.93 -8.11
C LEU A 487 3.76 -4.21 -7.42
N TYR A 488 3.96 -2.95 -7.77
CA TYR A 488 5.01 -2.10 -7.23
C TYR A 488 4.45 -0.75 -6.79
N LEU A 489 5.07 -0.16 -5.78
CA LEU A 489 4.90 1.23 -5.40
C LEU A 489 6.17 1.98 -5.77
N GLN A 490 6.07 2.96 -6.68
CA GLN A 490 7.13 3.92 -6.89
C GLN A 490 6.85 5.21 -6.12
N VAL A 491 7.87 5.72 -5.43
CA VAL A 491 7.83 6.99 -4.70
C VAL A 491 8.75 7.97 -5.41
N ILE A 492 8.18 9.09 -5.83
CA ILE A 492 8.87 10.16 -6.56
C ILE A 492 8.62 11.45 -5.79
N ASP A 493 9.68 12.15 -5.42
CA ASP A 493 9.60 13.50 -4.87
C ASP A 493 9.24 14.47 -6.01
N LEU A 494 8.14 15.21 -5.85
CA LEU A 494 7.66 16.14 -6.87
C LEU A 494 8.37 17.50 -6.81
N ASP A 495 9.34 17.65 -5.90
CA ASP A 495 10.05 18.90 -5.67
C ASP A 495 9.09 20.06 -5.41
N ILE A 496 8.19 19.83 -4.46
CA ILE A 496 7.21 20.80 -4.00
C ILE A 496 7.52 21.04 -2.54
N ASP A 497 8.07 22.22 -2.23
CA ASP A 497 8.20 22.67 -0.86
C ASP A 497 6.80 22.71 -0.21
N PRO A 498 6.60 22.08 0.96
CA PRO A 498 5.37 22.25 1.71
C PRO A 498 5.21 23.74 2.05
N THR A 499 4.20 24.41 1.48
CA THR A 499 4.07 25.86 1.59
C THR A 499 3.31 26.31 2.83
N ASP A 500 2.56 25.43 3.49
CA ASP A 500 1.87 25.75 4.74
C ASP A 500 2.41 24.95 5.93
N PRO A 501 3.03 25.61 6.93
CA PRO A 501 3.57 24.96 8.11
C PRO A 501 2.52 24.35 9.05
N THR A 502 1.23 24.59 8.82
CA THR A 502 0.14 23.96 9.59
C THR A 502 -0.49 22.73 8.94
N LEU A 503 -0.04 22.34 7.75
CA LEU A 503 -0.56 21.11 7.14
C LEU A 503 -0.17 19.89 7.99
N PRO A 504 -1.09 18.95 8.27
CA PRO A 504 -0.85 17.78 9.13
C PRO A 504 0.43 16.98 8.81
N ASP A 505 0.90 17.06 7.57
CA ASP A 505 2.08 16.36 7.06
C ASP A 505 3.35 17.22 6.98
N ASN A 506 3.34 18.41 7.58
CA ASN A 506 4.48 19.33 7.58
C ASN A 506 5.75 18.73 8.24
N PHE A 507 5.64 17.72 9.12
CA PHE A 507 6.84 17.09 9.69
C PHE A 507 6.98 15.60 9.37
N THR A 508 8.19 15.21 8.99
CA THR A 508 8.64 13.82 8.97
C THR A 508 9.47 13.56 10.22
N VAL A 509 9.02 12.62 11.04
CA VAL A 509 9.70 12.23 12.28
C VAL A 509 10.29 10.83 12.12
N LYS A 510 11.58 10.69 12.40
CA LYS A 510 12.30 9.41 12.40
C LYS A 510 12.96 9.20 13.76
N ALA A 511 12.72 8.04 14.36
CA ALA A 511 13.41 7.56 15.54
C ALA A 511 14.51 6.57 15.16
N GLU A 512 15.68 6.70 15.78
CA GLU A 512 16.78 5.73 15.72
C GLU A 512 17.03 5.21 17.14
N GLY A 513 16.95 3.89 17.32
CA GLY A 513 17.20 3.23 18.60
C GLY A 513 18.65 3.37 19.08
N GLU A 514 18.90 2.97 20.32
CA GLU A 514 20.27 2.95 20.84
C GLU A 514 21.12 1.91 20.08
N THR A 515 22.42 2.19 19.92
CA THR A 515 23.32 1.27 19.20
C THR A 515 23.75 0.08 20.05
N CYS A 516 23.91 0.32 21.36
CA CYS A 516 24.33 -0.67 22.34
C CYS A 516 23.49 -0.51 23.61
N SER A 517 23.28 -1.62 24.32
CA SER A 517 22.44 -1.60 25.51
C SER A 517 23.02 -0.65 26.57
N GLY A 518 22.23 0.32 27.00
CA GLY A 518 22.59 1.27 28.05
C GLY A 518 23.46 2.44 27.58
N THR A 519 23.67 2.62 26.26
CA THR A 519 24.38 3.81 25.76
C THR A 519 23.48 5.03 25.66
N ASN A 520 22.14 4.86 25.70
CA ASN A 520 21.17 5.95 25.64
C ASN A 520 21.46 6.96 24.51
N ASN A 521 21.93 6.47 23.36
CA ASN A 521 22.35 7.28 22.23
C ASN A 521 21.34 7.23 21.08
N GLY A 522 20.08 6.93 21.41
CA GLY A 522 18.98 7.02 20.46
C GLY A 522 18.80 8.46 19.97
N LYS A 523 18.18 8.59 18.79
CA LYS A 523 17.99 9.87 18.11
C LYS A 523 16.56 10.06 17.66
N LEU A 524 16.09 11.28 17.80
CA LEU A 524 14.87 11.76 17.18
C LEU A 524 15.23 12.79 16.11
N ILE A 525 14.90 12.49 14.86
CA ILE A 525 15.16 13.34 13.70
C ILE A 525 13.81 13.86 13.20
N ILE A 526 13.62 15.17 13.32
CA ILE A 526 12.46 15.91 12.84
C ILE A 526 12.89 16.65 11.58
N LYS A 527 12.14 16.46 10.50
CA LYS A 527 12.31 17.22 9.26
C LYS A 527 11.05 18.00 8.95
N GLY A 528 11.16 19.31 8.85
CA GLY A 528 10.08 20.22 8.49
C GLY A 528 9.99 20.39 6.98
N GLY A 529 8.77 20.34 6.47
CA GLY A 529 8.43 20.59 5.08
C GLY A 529 8.54 22.07 4.77
N ALA A 530 7.70 22.85 5.42
CA ALA A 530 7.72 24.30 5.38
C ALA A 530 8.87 24.82 6.25
N THR A 531 9.48 25.92 5.80
CA THR A 531 10.39 26.70 6.66
C THR A 531 9.53 27.64 7.49
N SER A 532 9.52 27.45 8.82
CA SER A 532 8.82 28.31 9.77
C SER A 532 9.47 28.20 11.14
N ASN A 533 9.11 29.05 12.08
CA ASN A 533 9.63 28.95 13.43
C ASN A 533 8.84 27.88 14.20
N TYR A 534 9.55 26.87 14.68
CA TYR A 534 8.95 25.74 15.38
C TYR A 534 9.55 25.58 16.77
N THR A 535 8.72 25.11 17.68
CA THR A 535 9.12 24.70 19.03
C THR A 535 8.64 23.29 19.33
N THR A 536 9.43 22.50 20.03
CA THR A 536 9.03 21.18 20.51
C THR A 536 9.65 20.89 21.87
N SER A 537 9.01 20.07 22.69
CA SER A 537 9.52 19.67 24.00
C SER A 537 9.66 18.16 24.10
N ILE A 538 10.88 17.70 24.41
CA ILE A 538 11.19 16.29 24.68
C ILE A 538 11.76 16.19 26.10
N ASN A 539 11.17 15.36 26.95
CA ASN A 539 11.59 15.19 28.35
C ASN A 539 11.71 16.52 29.13
N GLY A 540 10.82 17.49 28.86
CA GLY A 540 10.83 18.80 29.51
C GLY A 540 11.91 19.76 28.99
N VAL A 541 12.71 19.36 27.99
CA VAL A 541 13.67 20.24 27.30
C VAL A 541 13.04 20.79 26.04
N THR A 542 12.98 22.12 25.92
CA THR A 542 12.45 22.81 24.74
C THR A 542 13.54 22.99 23.68
N TYR A 543 13.17 22.71 22.43
CA TYR A 543 14.01 22.86 21.25
C TYR A 543 13.31 23.77 20.24
N SER A 544 13.98 24.84 19.83
CA SER A 544 13.57 25.68 18.69
C SER A 544 14.32 25.29 17.43
N PHE A 545 13.65 25.37 16.28
CA PHE A 545 14.22 25.10 14.96
C PHE A 545 13.41 25.76 13.84
N THR A 546 14.00 25.88 12.64
CA THR A 546 13.37 26.57 11.49
C THR A 546 12.99 25.67 10.32
N LYS A 547 13.62 24.49 10.23
CA LYS A 547 13.31 23.48 9.21
C LYS A 547 13.50 22.09 9.80
N ASP A 548 14.74 21.70 10.07
CA ASP A 548 15.07 20.37 10.61
C ASP A 548 15.63 20.47 12.04
N LYS A 549 15.41 19.41 12.82
CA LYS A 549 16.00 19.23 14.16
C LYS A 549 16.39 17.78 14.39
N THR A 550 17.60 17.57 14.90
CA THR A 550 18.01 16.27 15.47
C THR A 550 18.22 16.43 16.96
N ILE A 551 17.58 15.55 17.74
CA ILE A 551 17.71 15.44 19.19
C ILE A 551 18.37 14.10 19.46
N GLU A 552 19.57 14.12 20.02
CA GLU A 552 20.38 12.93 20.30
C GLU A 552 20.42 12.65 21.81
N GLY A 553 20.92 11.47 22.20
CA GLY A 553 21.10 11.12 23.60
C GLY A 553 19.81 10.67 24.29
N LEU A 554 18.86 10.14 23.50
CA LEU A 554 17.60 9.62 24.02
C LEU A 554 17.79 8.17 24.49
N SER A 555 17.32 7.87 25.70
CA SER A 555 17.23 6.50 26.20
C SER A 555 16.12 5.73 25.45
N PRO A 556 16.20 4.40 25.35
CA PRO A 556 15.09 3.60 24.84
C PRO A 556 13.79 3.90 25.59
N GLY A 557 12.69 3.93 24.85
CA GLY A 557 11.38 4.25 25.41
C GLY A 557 10.45 4.94 24.42
N THR A 558 9.22 5.17 24.88
CA THR A 558 8.18 5.88 24.12
C THR A 558 8.21 7.36 24.46
N TYR A 559 8.19 8.20 23.42
CA TYR A 559 8.22 9.65 23.53
C TYR A 559 6.97 10.23 22.87
N ASP A 560 6.16 10.90 23.69
CA ASP A 560 5.03 11.72 23.26
C ASP A 560 5.48 13.18 23.22
N PHE A 561 5.30 13.84 22.08
CA PHE A 561 5.70 15.23 21.93
C PHE A 561 4.87 15.95 20.88
N CYS A 562 4.79 17.28 21.00
CA CYS A 562 4.17 18.13 20.00
C CYS A 562 5.20 19.09 19.40
N ILE A 563 5.03 19.39 18.11
CA ILE A 563 5.75 20.46 17.42
C ILE A 563 4.77 21.60 17.22
N ASP A 564 5.01 22.70 17.91
CA ASP A 564 4.24 23.94 17.84
C ASP A 564 4.79 24.82 16.70
N VAL A 565 3.89 25.51 16.01
CA VAL A 565 4.26 26.51 15.00
C VAL A 565 4.18 27.89 15.63
N ASP A 566 5.34 28.53 15.86
CA ASP A 566 5.41 29.79 16.60
C ASP A 566 4.56 30.88 15.93
N GLY A 567 3.72 31.55 16.73
CA GLY A 567 2.79 32.58 16.25
C GLY A 567 1.50 32.04 15.63
N LYS A 568 1.34 30.71 15.53
CA LYS A 568 0.07 30.06 15.19
C LYS A 568 -0.40 29.21 16.39
N ASN A 569 -1.71 29.19 16.67
CA ASN A 569 -2.26 28.32 17.73
C ASN A 569 -2.45 26.89 17.18
N PHE A 570 -1.36 26.24 16.78
CA PHE A 570 -1.41 24.96 16.08
C PHE A 570 -0.19 24.08 16.41
N SER A 571 -0.44 22.81 16.72
CA SER A 571 0.56 21.84 17.17
C SER A 571 0.39 20.48 16.48
N HIS A 572 1.50 19.85 16.09
CA HIS A 572 1.54 18.50 15.55
C HIS A 572 2.08 17.53 16.59
N CYS A 573 1.26 16.63 17.09
CA CYS A 573 1.66 15.68 18.13
C CYS A 573 2.00 14.31 17.56
N TYR A 574 3.11 13.75 18.03
CA TYR A 574 3.68 12.47 17.61
C TYR A 574 3.94 11.59 18.82
N GLN A 575 3.82 10.29 18.60
CA GLN A 575 4.34 9.27 19.51
C GLN A 575 5.38 8.46 18.73
N VAL A 576 6.60 8.38 19.27
CA VAL A 576 7.69 7.59 18.67
C VAL A 576 8.32 6.68 19.71
N VAL A 577 8.80 5.52 19.25
CA VAL A 577 9.53 4.57 20.09
C VAL A 577 11.00 4.61 19.69
N ILE A 578 11.86 4.94 20.64
CA ILE A 578 13.31 4.74 20.54
C ILE A 578 13.56 3.31 21.01
N GLU A 579 13.89 2.42 20.08
CA GLU A 579 14.08 0.99 20.37
C GLU A 579 15.36 0.73 21.20
N GLU A 580 15.33 -0.32 22.02
CA GLU A 580 16.51 -0.86 22.70
C GLU A 580 17.50 -1.48 21.69
N ALA A 581 18.77 -1.59 22.09
CA ALA A 581 19.78 -2.20 21.25
C ALA A 581 19.45 -3.68 20.97
N PRO A 582 19.52 -4.13 19.71
CA PRO A 582 19.25 -5.53 19.39
C PRO A 582 20.33 -6.44 19.99
N LYS A 583 19.91 -7.47 20.74
CA LYS A 583 20.80 -8.52 21.25
C LYS A 583 20.97 -9.63 20.22
N LEU A 584 22.18 -10.18 20.08
CA LEU A 584 22.45 -11.32 19.21
C LEU A 584 21.67 -12.53 19.73
N SER A 585 20.79 -13.08 18.91
CA SER A 585 20.03 -14.28 19.23
C SER A 585 19.79 -15.11 17.99
N GLY A 586 19.57 -16.41 18.18
CA GLY A 586 19.50 -17.36 17.10
C GLY A 586 19.55 -18.79 17.62
N LYS A 587 19.69 -19.73 16.69
CA LYS A 587 19.71 -21.16 16.98
C LYS A 587 20.86 -21.83 16.23
N ILE A 588 21.62 -22.66 16.94
CA ILE A 588 22.60 -23.59 16.38
C ILE A 588 22.03 -25.01 16.50
N SER A 589 21.59 -25.57 15.37
CA SER A 589 21.06 -26.94 15.28
C SER A 589 22.11 -27.86 14.66
N VAL A 590 22.14 -29.12 15.05
CA VAL A 590 23.13 -30.08 14.54
C VAL A 590 22.41 -31.21 13.82
N SER A 591 22.77 -31.43 12.56
CA SER A 591 22.26 -32.52 11.73
C SER A 591 23.45 -33.27 11.13
N LYS A 592 23.63 -34.54 11.52
CA LYS A 592 24.77 -35.37 11.11
C LYS A 592 26.12 -34.72 11.45
N LEU A 593 26.81 -34.16 10.45
CA LEU A 593 28.14 -33.52 10.55
C LEU A 593 28.10 -32.03 10.20
N SER A 594 26.91 -31.43 10.16
CA SER A 594 26.75 -30.00 9.87
C SER A 594 26.01 -29.31 10.99
N ALA A 595 26.53 -28.17 11.44
CA ALA A 595 25.83 -27.25 12.30
C ALA A 595 25.12 -26.21 11.42
N GLU A 596 23.80 -26.14 11.54
CA GLU A 596 22.95 -25.14 10.90
C GLU A 596 22.70 -23.98 11.86
N ILE A 597 23.15 -22.80 11.47
CA ILE A 597 23.01 -21.57 12.24
C ILE A 597 21.91 -20.74 11.59
N SER A 598 20.92 -20.36 12.41
CA SER A 598 19.89 -19.39 12.04
C SER A 598 19.89 -18.26 13.04
N ILE A 599 20.30 -17.08 12.59
CA ILE A 599 20.32 -15.85 13.38
C ILE A 599 18.93 -15.23 13.33
N LYS A 600 18.39 -14.92 14.51
CA LYS A 600 17.09 -14.28 14.70
C LYS A 600 17.23 -12.76 14.87
N SER A 601 18.25 -12.29 15.58
CA SER A 601 18.54 -10.87 15.82
C SER A 601 20.04 -10.64 15.97
N GLY A 602 20.54 -9.46 15.60
CA GLY A 602 21.95 -9.07 15.64
C GLY A 602 22.42 -8.40 14.34
N THR A 603 23.47 -7.58 14.41
CA THR A 603 24.00 -6.79 13.30
C THR A 603 25.14 -7.52 12.59
N GLY A 604 24.98 -7.74 11.28
CA GLY A 604 26.03 -8.31 10.44
C GLY A 604 27.14 -7.29 10.10
N PRO A 605 28.29 -7.76 9.60
CA PRO A 605 28.59 -9.17 9.35
C PRO A 605 28.86 -9.97 10.62
N PHE A 606 28.55 -11.27 10.58
CA PHE A 606 28.68 -12.20 11.69
C PHE A 606 29.98 -12.98 11.60
N LYS A 607 30.79 -12.93 12.65
CA LYS A 607 32.03 -13.70 12.76
C LYS A 607 31.73 -15.09 13.28
N VAL A 608 32.11 -16.12 12.52
CA VAL A 608 31.92 -17.52 12.88
C VAL A 608 33.26 -18.09 13.33
N ILE A 609 33.31 -18.55 14.56
CA ILE A 609 34.52 -19.03 15.24
C ILE A 609 34.31 -20.51 15.59
N LYS A 610 35.28 -21.35 15.26
CA LYS A 610 35.29 -22.77 15.55
C LYS A 610 36.54 -23.10 16.37
N ASN A 611 36.36 -23.64 17.57
CA ASN A 611 37.46 -24.00 18.48
C ASN A 611 38.44 -22.85 18.75
N GLY A 612 37.94 -21.61 18.80
CA GLY A 612 38.73 -20.41 19.05
C GLY A 612 39.32 -19.74 17.79
N GLU A 613 39.25 -20.38 16.61
CA GLU A 613 39.74 -19.82 15.36
C GLU A 613 38.58 -19.29 14.49
N GLN A 614 38.72 -18.07 13.96
CA GLN A 614 37.72 -17.51 13.04
C GLN A 614 37.78 -18.26 11.71
N VAL A 615 36.65 -18.86 11.31
CA VAL A 615 36.56 -19.65 10.07
C VAL A 615 36.14 -18.78 8.90
N PHE A 616 35.13 -17.92 9.09
CA PHE A 616 34.67 -16.96 8.10
C PHE A 616 33.80 -15.86 8.73
N GLU A 617 33.41 -14.91 7.89
CA GLU A 617 32.51 -13.81 8.23
C GLU A 617 31.43 -13.68 7.15
N THR A 618 30.17 -13.46 7.54
CA THR A 618 29.04 -13.46 6.58
C THR A 618 27.95 -12.46 6.94
N TYR A 619 27.26 -11.92 5.93
CA TYR A 619 26.03 -11.12 6.12
C TYR A 619 24.76 -11.99 6.11
N GLN A 620 24.87 -13.28 5.79
CA GLN A 620 23.72 -14.18 5.75
C GLN A 620 23.23 -14.50 7.16
N SER A 621 21.92 -14.44 7.39
CA SER A 621 21.30 -14.82 8.66
C SER A 621 21.07 -16.34 8.80
N LYS A 622 21.31 -17.10 7.73
CA LYS A 622 21.26 -18.56 7.72
C LYS A 622 22.47 -19.11 6.98
N PHE A 623 23.20 -20.00 7.61
CA PHE A 623 24.38 -20.66 7.03
C PHE A 623 24.66 -21.96 7.78
N SER A 624 25.52 -22.79 7.20
CA SER A 624 25.98 -24.04 7.80
C SER A 624 27.49 -24.10 7.85
N ILE A 625 28.00 -24.87 8.79
CA ILE A 625 29.42 -25.18 8.94
C ILE A 625 29.60 -26.66 9.27
N ASP A 626 30.62 -27.28 8.71
CA ASP A 626 30.97 -28.66 9.01
C ASP A 626 31.55 -28.79 10.42
N VAL A 627 31.06 -29.75 11.18
CA VAL A 627 31.37 -29.95 12.59
C VAL A 627 31.67 -31.41 12.92
N SER A 628 32.56 -31.59 13.88
CA SER A 628 32.92 -32.84 14.52
C SER A 628 32.46 -32.86 15.98
N HIS A 629 32.43 -34.05 16.58
CA HIS A 629 32.14 -34.17 18.00
C HIS A 629 33.14 -33.35 18.83
N GLY A 630 32.65 -32.59 19.80
CA GLY A 630 33.46 -31.78 20.70
C GLY A 630 33.78 -30.37 20.18
N ASP A 631 33.50 -30.06 18.91
CA ASP A 631 33.71 -28.72 18.38
C ASP A 631 32.91 -27.68 19.16
N ASN A 632 33.52 -26.53 19.46
CA ASN A 632 32.82 -25.37 20.00
C ASN A 632 32.61 -24.34 18.88
N ILE A 633 31.34 -24.02 18.59
CA ILE A 633 30.96 -23.04 17.59
C ILE A 633 30.50 -21.78 18.30
N GLN A 634 31.15 -20.65 18.00
CA GLN A 634 30.77 -19.32 18.47
C GLN A 634 30.38 -18.44 17.28
N VAL A 635 29.34 -17.63 17.46
CA VAL A 635 28.92 -16.61 16.50
C VAL A 635 28.89 -15.27 17.21
N LYS A 636 29.59 -14.28 16.66
CA LYS A 636 29.64 -12.91 17.18
C LYS A 636 29.05 -11.93 16.17
N SER A 637 28.35 -10.92 16.67
CA SER A 637 27.89 -9.76 15.88
C SER A 637 29.07 -8.86 15.48
N LYS A 638 28.84 -7.99 14.49
CA LYS A 638 29.72 -6.84 14.20
C LYS A 638 29.87 -5.94 15.42
N GLU A 639 28.77 -5.69 16.11
CA GLU A 639 28.71 -4.83 17.30
C GLU A 639 29.00 -5.66 18.55
N ALA A 640 30.15 -5.43 19.18
CA ALA A 640 30.65 -6.26 20.30
C ALA A 640 29.67 -6.32 21.49
N CYS A 641 28.88 -5.27 21.69
CA CYS A 641 27.91 -5.16 22.78
C CYS A 641 26.67 -6.05 22.62
N GLN A 642 26.44 -6.63 21.44
CA GLN A 642 25.28 -7.49 21.18
C GLN A 642 25.47 -8.93 21.67
N GLY A 643 26.65 -9.25 22.21
CA GLY A 643 26.97 -10.55 22.78
C GLY A 643 27.41 -11.61 21.77
N GLU A 644 27.49 -12.86 22.24
CA GLU A 644 27.88 -14.02 21.43
C GLU A 644 26.93 -15.19 21.67
N MET A 645 26.74 -16.01 20.62
CA MET A 645 26.10 -17.32 20.74
C MET A 645 27.18 -18.40 20.73
N SER A 646 27.12 -19.37 21.64
CA SER A 646 28.06 -20.51 21.66
C SER A 646 27.33 -21.84 21.79
N LYS A 647 27.81 -22.87 21.10
CA LYS A 647 27.37 -24.26 21.29
C LYS A 647 28.52 -25.23 21.10
N THR A 648 28.72 -26.11 22.08
CA THR A 648 29.57 -27.29 21.93
C THR A 648 28.79 -28.44 21.30
N ILE A 649 29.36 -29.05 20.26
CA ILE A 649 28.70 -30.04 19.41
C ILE A 649 28.79 -31.43 20.05
N ASN A 650 27.63 -32.03 20.33
CA ASN A 650 27.52 -33.41 20.81
C ASN A 650 26.73 -34.27 19.81
N ILE A 651 27.43 -34.95 18.91
CA ILE A 651 26.81 -35.83 17.91
C ILE A 651 26.14 -37.09 18.49
N PHE A 652 26.39 -37.42 19.76
CA PHE A 652 25.87 -38.65 20.39
C PHE A 652 24.46 -38.50 20.99
N GLU A 653 23.90 -37.28 21.08
CA GLU A 653 22.55 -37.04 21.63
C GLU A 653 21.41 -37.70 20.83
N ASN A 654 21.68 -38.15 19.60
CA ASN A 654 20.70 -38.76 18.71
C ASN A 654 20.75 -40.30 18.65
N ILE A 655 21.55 -40.97 19.50
CA ILE A 655 21.59 -42.44 19.52
C ILE A 655 20.25 -43.00 20.00
N LYS A 656 19.68 -43.92 19.22
CA LYS A 656 18.41 -44.60 19.54
C LYS A 656 18.60 -46.12 19.60
N ALA A 657 17.85 -46.77 20.48
CA ALA A 657 17.78 -48.24 20.59
C ALA A 657 16.48 -48.77 19.94
N TYR A 658 16.57 -49.80 19.09
CA TYR A 658 15.41 -50.45 18.47
C TYR A 658 15.60 -51.97 18.26
N PRO A 659 14.58 -52.81 18.50
CA PRO A 659 13.32 -52.46 19.16
C PRO A 659 13.53 -52.15 20.65
N ASN A 660 12.72 -51.24 21.19
CA ASN A 660 12.70 -50.91 22.61
C ASN A 660 11.25 -50.58 23.03
N PRO A 661 10.53 -51.46 23.75
CA PRO A 661 11.03 -52.65 24.44
C PRO A 661 11.53 -53.78 23.52
N SER A 662 12.49 -54.59 23.99
CA SER A 662 13.09 -55.73 23.27
C SER A 662 12.82 -57.06 23.99
N ARG A 663 12.99 -58.19 23.28
CA ARG A 663 13.04 -59.55 23.88
C ARG A 663 14.45 -59.99 24.25
N GLY A 664 15.39 -59.05 24.32
CA GLY A 664 16.82 -59.30 24.58
C GLY A 664 17.73 -58.73 23.49
N LEU A 665 17.38 -58.90 22.21
CA LEU A 665 18.18 -58.40 21.08
C LEU A 665 17.68 -57.01 20.61
N PHE A 666 18.58 -56.04 20.46
CA PHE A 666 18.28 -54.73 19.91
C PHE A 666 19.52 -54.07 19.29
N GLU A 667 19.31 -53.05 18.47
CA GLU A 667 20.35 -52.28 17.79
C GLU A 667 20.39 -50.85 18.32
N LEU A 668 21.60 -50.32 18.51
CA LEU A 668 21.85 -48.89 18.63
C LEU A 668 22.16 -48.31 17.26
N PHE A 669 21.46 -47.25 16.88
CA PHE A 669 21.78 -46.48 15.68
C PHE A 669 22.86 -45.46 16.01
N ILE A 670 24.03 -45.65 15.40
CA ILE A 670 25.23 -44.85 15.60
C ILE A 670 25.50 -44.03 14.33
N PRO A 671 25.84 -42.74 14.43
CA PRO A 671 26.29 -41.95 13.27
C PRO A 671 27.41 -42.64 12.47
N ASN A 672 27.31 -42.61 11.14
CA ASN A 672 28.13 -43.41 10.20
C ASN A 672 29.65 -43.20 10.24
N ASN A 673 30.15 -42.21 10.98
CA ASN A 673 31.57 -41.86 11.06
C ASN A 673 32.29 -42.40 12.31
N ILE A 674 31.58 -43.07 13.22
CA ILE A 674 32.16 -43.70 14.41
C ILE A 674 32.50 -45.15 14.06
N LYS A 675 33.77 -45.54 14.20
CA LYS A 675 34.23 -46.91 13.87
C LYS A 675 34.09 -47.87 15.05
N THR A 676 34.35 -47.39 16.25
CA THR A 676 34.29 -48.17 17.49
C THR A 676 33.66 -47.36 18.60
N LEU A 677 32.99 -48.04 19.54
CA LEU A 677 32.31 -47.41 20.67
C LEU A 677 32.43 -48.26 21.93
N ASP A 678 32.82 -47.66 23.05
CA ASP A 678 32.79 -48.32 24.34
C ASP A 678 31.39 -48.21 24.94
N ILE A 679 30.78 -49.38 25.18
CA ILE A 679 29.41 -49.48 25.69
C ILE A 679 29.44 -50.21 27.04
N GLU A 680 28.81 -49.58 28.02
CA GLU A 680 28.52 -50.16 29.32
C GLU A 680 27.00 -50.29 29.48
N VAL A 681 26.52 -51.42 29.98
CA VAL A 681 25.10 -51.68 30.25
C VAL A 681 24.93 -51.89 31.74
N TYR A 682 24.06 -51.11 32.36
CA TYR A 682 23.73 -51.19 33.78
C TYR A 682 22.29 -51.65 33.97
N ASN A 683 22.03 -52.44 35.02
CA ASN A 683 20.65 -52.71 35.46
C ASN A 683 20.11 -51.55 36.32
N ILE A 684 18.86 -51.67 36.78
CA ILE A 684 18.20 -50.64 37.60
C ILE A 684 18.84 -50.45 38.99
N GLN A 685 19.60 -51.43 39.49
CA GLN A 685 20.41 -51.32 40.71
C GLN A 685 21.80 -50.71 40.46
N SER A 686 22.04 -50.14 39.27
CA SER A 686 23.34 -49.58 38.85
C SER A 686 24.48 -50.60 38.83
N GLN A 687 24.17 -51.89 38.76
CA GLN A 687 25.18 -52.94 38.60
C GLN A 687 25.58 -53.04 37.13
N LEU A 688 26.88 -53.10 36.86
CA LEU A 688 27.43 -53.29 35.52
C LEU A 688 27.16 -54.72 35.02
N VAL A 689 26.47 -54.84 33.90
CA VAL A 689 26.01 -56.11 33.30
C VAL A 689 26.85 -56.49 32.09
N VAL A 690 27.25 -55.50 31.30
CA VAL A 690 28.11 -55.64 30.11
C VAL A 690 29.03 -54.43 30.05
N SER A 691 30.32 -54.63 29.75
CA SER A 691 31.24 -53.56 29.34
C SER A 691 32.11 -54.10 28.21
N LYS A 692 32.01 -53.48 27.03
CA LYS A 692 32.73 -53.93 25.84
C LYS A 692 32.88 -52.81 24.81
N THR A 693 34.00 -52.82 24.09
CA THR A 693 34.18 -52.05 22.85
C THR A 693 33.51 -52.77 21.69
N HIS A 694 32.61 -52.08 20.99
CA HIS A 694 31.90 -52.59 19.82
C HIS A 694 32.41 -51.93 18.53
N ILE A 695 32.53 -52.72 17.46
CA ILE A 695 32.73 -52.20 16.10
C ILE A 695 31.36 -51.81 15.53
N VAL A 696 31.28 -50.62 14.95
CA VAL A 696 30.06 -50.10 14.33
C VAL A 696 30.00 -50.59 12.89
N ASN A 697 28.96 -51.36 12.55
CA ASN A 697 28.74 -51.90 11.20
C ASN A 697 27.53 -51.20 10.57
N ASN A 698 27.72 -50.52 9.44
CA ASN A 698 26.66 -49.76 8.73
C ASN A 698 25.82 -48.84 9.65
N GLY A 699 26.50 -48.11 10.55
CA GLY A 699 25.83 -47.17 11.47
C GLY A 699 25.02 -47.86 12.58
N LYS A 700 25.34 -49.13 12.89
CA LYS A 700 24.63 -49.92 13.90
C LYS A 700 25.57 -50.68 14.81
N VAL A 701 25.16 -50.83 16.06
CA VAL A 701 25.76 -51.76 17.03
C VAL A 701 24.66 -52.64 17.60
N GLN A 702 24.78 -53.95 17.45
CA GLN A 702 23.84 -54.91 18.01
C GLN A 702 24.26 -55.32 19.43
N LEU A 703 23.29 -55.35 20.35
CA LEU A 703 23.47 -55.78 21.73
C LEU A 703 22.48 -56.91 22.05
N ASP A 704 22.94 -57.92 22.79
CA ASP A 704 22.13 -59.07 23.21
C ASP A 704 22.09 -59.19 24.75
N LEU A 705 20.89 -59.09 25.30
CA LEU A 705 20.56 -59.26 26.71
C LEU A 705 19.64 -60.46 26.96
N LYS A 706 19.53 -61.43 26.04
CA LYS A 706 18.65 -62.61 26.18
C LYS A 706 18.90 -63.39 27.47
N ASP A 707 20.16 -63.54 27.88
CA ASP A 707 20.55 -64.28 29.08
C ASP A 707 20.49 -63.44 30.38
N LYS A 708 19.97 -62.21 30.30
CA LYS A 708 19.81 -61.31 31.46
C LYS A 708 18.35 -61.25 31.92
N PRO A 709 18.03 -60.97 33.20
CA PRO A 709 16.64 -60.87 33.65
C PRO A 709 15.81 -59.83 32.89
N ASN A 710 14.49 -59.99 32.85
CA ASN A 710 13.61 -58.95 32.32
C ASN A 710 13.65 -57.71 33.22
N GLY A 711 13.63 -56.52 32.62
CA GLY A 711 13.79 -55.28 33.39
C GLY A 711 14.26 -54.09 32.57
N ILE A 712 14.57 -53.00 33.29
CA ILE A 712 15.09 -51.75 32.72
C ILE A 712 16.62 -51.78 32.78
N TYR A 713 17.24 -51.46 31.64
CA TYR A 713 18.68 -51.33 31.49
C TYR A 713 19.02 -49.91 31.03
N PHE A 714 20.16 -49.41 31.50
CA PHE A 714 20.73 -48.12 31.07
C PHE A 714 22.03 -48.39 30.33
N ILE A 715 22.06 -48.01 29.06
CA ILE A 715 23.21 -48.16 28.19
C ILE A 715 23.97 -46.84 28.22
N LYS A 716 25.17 -46.88 28.76
CA LYS A 716 26.12 -45.79 28.75
C LYS A 716 27.03 -45.94 27.55
N VAL A 717 26.96 -44.98 26.65
CA VAL A 717 27.91 -44.80 25.56
C VAL A 717 29.00 -43.86 26.05
N SER A 718 30.22 -44.38 26.18
CA SER A 718 31.35 -43.60 26.66
C SER A 718 31.80 -42.60 25.60
N SER A 719 31.76 -41.32 25.97
CA SER A 719 32.33 -40.19 25.21
C SER A 719 32.78 -39.11 26.20
N VAL A 720 33.32 -37.97 25.72
CA VAL A 720 33.74 -36.84 26.57
C VAL A 720 32.60 -36.39 27.51
N LYS A 721 31.34 -36.50 27.06
CA LYS A 721 30.15 -36.52 27.94
C LYS A 721 29.36 -37.81 27.70
N PRO A 722 29.28 -38.74 28.66
CA PRO A 722 28.60 -40.02 28.45
C PRO A 722 27.12 -39.82 28.12
N VAL A 723 26.62 -40.58 27.13
CA VAL A 723 25.20 -40.59 26.74
C VAL A 723 24.54 -41.84 27.31
N PHE A 724 23.36 -41.67 27.91
CA PHE A 724 22.60 -42.75 28.52
C PHE A 724 21.32 -43.04 27.72
N ILE A 725 21.13 -44.29 27.33
CA ILE A 725 19.93 -44.75 26.62
C ILE A 725 19.20 -45.77 27.49
N LYS A 726 17.93 -45.51 27.79
CA LYS A 726 17.07 -46.44 28.52
C LYS A 726 16.54 -47.52 27.59
N VAL A 727 16.74 -48.79 27.93
CA VAL A 727 16.20 -49.95 27.20
C VAL A 727 15.37 -50.81 28.14
N ILE A 728 14.23 -51.29 27.66
CA ILE A 728 13.31 -52.16 28.40
C ILE A 728 13.38 -53.55 27.78
N LYS A 729 13.78 -54.56 28.55
CA LYS A 729 13.68 -55.97 28.15
C LYS A 729 12.41 -56.58 28.75
N LYS A 730 11.56 -57.17 27.90
CA LYS A 730 10.31 -57.85 28.26
C LYS A 730 10.39 -59.35 28.12
#